data_AF-A0A9D1N1Y7-F1
#
_entry.id   AF-A0A9D1N1Y7-F1
#
_cell.length_a   1.000
_cell.length_b   1.000
_cell.length_c   1.000
_cell.angle_alpha   90.00
_cell.angle_beta   90.00
_cell.angle_gamma   90.00
#
_symmetry.space_group_name_H-M   'P 1'
#
loop_
_entity.id
_entity.type
_entity.pdbx_description
1 polymer ?
#
loop_
_entity_poly.entity_id
_entity_poly.type
_entity_poly.pdbx_seq_one_letter_code
_entity_poly.pdbx_strand_id
1 'polypeptide(L)'
;MVDGVNFNPFTMKAWSTEEIQQLDTDGDGKVSEAEVKSQWSWLSGNSQDSEGDVAIDDNAADGLFANAQKAGVTQSAETEDEFKSNMSIVADEFVEQYMTQHPEITDNERAAIQKLISTTSTSFITDYLAQSPEGPWDMQKVVSDFQTKMDEAIANNNAVMSTVNSTVSGYKNNVDTNFDSMTNLTRNAVANNNISNSEWNSIRNKSVQYLMGMMMGDSVNADFLKNIDPNYTKNENYKAAMQAINELKDTADPIQMQQYMTTAQNSLNKMLNEIGRDKVADSIETYAQAKEEAAVTEKVKGYADNWAESQITADMSDSEKAKLNTFATNCITKFAAKMAEEGRFATSMSDNEIQAEFSNFITQQKARLDQSQQALTRSASGLESDYQNMVSISDAAAANGNISAEEKSNLISSATNLIINQLLNDMENIPVMEGLNADYKNSTDFKTLQTLITNLKASADPDEIAQLKTQAQELVTKMLDAYTGDQLVKAVDSTKPIEVTGATRDNVIYNSALFSEYQANVSRSTSRGKQDDGRLDEIQNMAKADLNTLAESLKAQLKSELGTAYDEAEIQKYINDAINDTLATFTQNVSRRNGHGNYNTGADEQAFVFLRRSGTSKGRYVYNLQALTNTFLDNFNAASKTKNAAKNDPSQATYDKENVIADSLGNEYNRNVKVKNNDQTALYNTAKAKLQQVAAALKASLIAEGCNVSSTEIDSIVNDSMQETMTTFNFNTTKPEGLRFLSKDYFNYISNRNSFSTQELVDTFMNKVDVKLEEAKEKAKQ
;
A
#
# COMPACT_ATOMS: atom_id res chain seq x y z
N MET A 1 6.35 -56.10 -37.58
CA MET A 1 4.99 -55.52 -37.62
C MET A 1 4.22 -56.09 -36.44
N VAL A 2 3.30 -55.33 -35.84
CA VAL A 2 2.45 -55.80 -34.73
C VAL A 2 1.07 -56.07 -35.31
N ASP A 3 0.47 -57.23 -35.00
CA ASP A 3 -0.80 -57.70 -35.58
C ASP A 3 -1.94 -56.66 -35.49
N GLY A 4 -2.68 -56.50 -36.60
CA GLY A 4 -3.81 -55.57 -36.74
C GLY A 4 -3.53 -54.36 -37.64
N VAL A 5 -2.99 -54.58 -38.84
CA VAL A 5 -2.62 -53.50 -39.78
C VAL A 5 -3.86 -53.01 -40.55
N ASN A 6 -4.38 -51.84 -40.21
CA ASN A 6 -5.47 -51.17 -40.95
C ASN A 6 -5.01 -50.48 -42.26
N PHE A 7 -3.78 -50.73 -42.72
CA PHE A 7 -3.15 -50.03 -43.85
C PHE A 7 -2.54 -51.00 -44.87
N ASN A 8 -2.76 -50.74 -46.15
CA ASN A 8 -2.14 -51.44 -47.26
C ASN A 8 -0.66 -51.01 -47.37
N PRO A 9 0.31 -51.92 -47.23
CA PRO A 9 1.73 -51.56 -47.14
C PRO A 9 2.34 -51.08 -48.47
N PHE A 10 1.66 -51.27 -49.60
CA PHE A 10 2.16 -50.81 -50.91
C PHE A 10 1.62 -49.44 -51.31
N THR A 11 0.43 -49.09 -50.83
CA THR A 11 -0.23 -47.83 -51.17
C THR A 11 -0.23 -46.84 -50.01
N MET A 12 0.12 -47.31 -48.80
CA MET A 12 0.11 -46.57 -47.53
C MET A 12 -1.24 -45.90 -47.21
N LYS A 13 -2.34 -46.43 -47.75
CA LYS A 13 -3.72 -46.02 -47.44
C LYS A 13 -4.45 -47.13 -46.67
N ALA A 14 -5.57 -46.79 -46.03
CA ALA A 14 -6.40 -47.80 -45.38
C ALA A 14 -6.99 -48.78 -46.41
N TRP A 15 -7.09 -50.06 -46.07
CA TRP A 15 -7.66 -51.08 -46.95
C TRP A 15 -9.12 -50.73 -47.29
N SER A 16 -9.50 -50.85 -48.57
CA SER A 16 -10.90 -50.70 -49.00
C SER A 16 -11.73 -51.93 -48.61
N THR A 17 -13.05 -51.78 -48.55
CA THR A 17 -13.97 -52.86 -48.14
C THR A 17 -13.92 -54.07 -49.08
N GLU A 18 -13.69 -53.85 -50.38
CA GLU A 18 -13.52 -54.92 -51.36
C GLU A 18 -12.16 -55.65 -51.22
N GLU A 19 -11.08 -54.94 -50.84
CA GLU A 19 -9.77 -55.56 -50.57
C GLU A 19 -9.80 -56.38 -49.29
N ILE A 20 -10.49 -55.90 -48.24
CA ILE A 20 -10.68 -56.67 -47.01
C ILE A 20 -11.44 -57.96 -47.32
N GLN A 21 -12.54 -57.91 -48.08
CA GLN A 21 -13.30 -59.11 -48.46
C GLN A 21 -12.52 -60.17 -49.27
N GLN A 22 -11.43 -59.79 -49.95
CA GLN A 22 -10.61 -60.71 -50.72
C GLN A 22 -9.48 -61.34 -49.91
N LEU A 23 -9.02 -60.67 -48.84
CA LEU A 23 -7.85 -61.05 -48.05
C LEU A 23 -8.23 -61.60 -46.67
N ASP A 24 -9.38 -61.18 -46.12
CA ASP A 24 -9.97 -61.68 -44.87
C ASP A 24 -10.63 -63.04 -45.13
N THR A 25 -9.83 -64.09 -45.00
CA THR A 25 -10.23 -65.47 -45.34
C THR A 25 -11.01 -66.15 -44.21
N ASP A 26 -10.99 -65.61 -43.00
CA ASP A 26 -11.76 -66.12 -41.85
C ASP A 26 -13.04 -65.32 -41.55
N GLY A 27 -13.21 -64.15 -42.17
CA GLY A 27 -14.43 -63.35 -42.20
C GLY A 27 -14.67 -62.50 -40.96
N ASP A 28 -13.60 -62.16 -40.22
CA ASP A 28 -13.68 -61.40 -38.96
C ASP A 28 -13.70 -59.88 -39.13
N GLY A 29 -13.53 -59.39 -40.36
CA GLY A 29 -13.52 -57.99 -40.76
C GLY A 29 -12.15 -57.32 -40.70
N LYS A 30 -11.06 -58.08 -40.49
CA LYS A 30 -9.68 -57.59 -40.46
C LYS A 30 -8.77 -58.47 -41.33
N VAL A 31 -7.62 -57.95 -41.72
CA VAL A 31 -6.63 -58.69 -42.53
C VAL A 31 -5.38 -58.91 -41.69
N SER A 32 -5.07 -60.18 -41.37
CA SER A 32 -3.88 -60.55 -40.58
C SER A 32 -2.62 -60.71 -41.44
N GLU A 33 -1.44 -60.64 -40.82
CA GLU A 33 -0.16 -60.82 -41.53
C GLU A 33 -0.04 -62.22 -42.17
N ALA A 34 -0.67 -63.23 -41.56
CA ALA A 34 -0.70 -64.59 -42.08
C ALA A 34 -1.55 -64.71 -43.36
N GLU A 35 -2.67 -64.00 -43.43
CA GLU A 35 -3.57 -64.02 -44.59
C GLU A 35 -2.96 -63.31 -45.79
N VAL A 36 -2.30 -62.17 -45.58
CA VAL A 36 -1.52 -61.46 -46.62
C VAL A 36 -0.41 -62.36 -47.17
N LYS A 37 0.30 -63.10 -46.32
CA LYS A 37 1.37 -64.01 -46.74
C LYS A 37 0.86 -65.26 -47.44
N SER A 38 -0.33 -65.75 -47.10
CA SER A 38 -0.89 -66.98 -47.68
C SER A 38 -1.20 -66.86 -49.18
N GLN A 39 -1.60 -65.67 -49.63
CA GLN A 39 -1.87 -65.36 -51.04
C GLN A 39 -0.58 -65.15 -51.87
N TRP A 40 0.58 -64.98 -51.22
CA TRP A 40 1.87 -64.72 -51.88
C TRP A 40 2.83 -65.91 -51.92
N SER A 41 2.30 -67.13 -51.80
CA SER A 41 3.06 -68.39 -51.88
C SER A 41 3.83 -68.63 -53.20
N TRP A 42 3.81 -67.71 -54.17
CA TRP A 42 4.58 -67.81 -55.41
C TRP A 42 5.95 -67.10 -55.37
N LEU A 43 6.24 -66.32 -54.31
CA LEU A 43 7.50 -65.57 -54.17
C LEU A 43 8.59 -66.29 -53.34
N SER A 44 8.34 -67.48 -52.79
CA SER A 44 9.29 -68.18 -51.90
C SER A 44 9.88 -69.48 -52.47
N GLY A 45 9.73 -69.75 -53.77
CA GLY A 45 10.28 -70.95 -54.41
C GLY A 45 11.40 -70.62 -55.40
N ASN A 46 12.63 -71.05 -55.10
CA ASN A 46 13.72 -71.14 -56.07
C ASN A 46 13.30 -72.01 -57.26
N SER A 47 13.17 -71.42 -58.45
CA SER A 47 13.20 -72.16 -59.71
C SER A 47 13.89 -71.34 -60.80
N GLN A 48 15.05 -71.83 -61.24
CA GLN A 48 15.65 -71.48 -62.53
C GLN A 48 14.73 -71.98 -63.65
N ASP A 49 14.31 -71.11 -64.57
CA ASP A 49 14.67 -71.14 -66.00
C ASP A 49 14.02 -69.93 -66.71
N SER A 50 14.84 -69.05 -67.30
CA SER A 50 15.12 -68.92 -68.75
C SER A 50 14.20 -67.94 -69.49
N GLU A 51 14.47 -66.63 -69.32
CA GLU A 51 14.49 -65.61 -70.38
C GLU A 51 14.81 -64.23 -69.76
N GLY A 52 16.03 -63.73 -70.00
CA GLY A 52 16.43 -62.32 -69.84
C GLY A 52 16.55 -61.78 -68.41
N ASP A 53 17.70 -61.97 -67.78
CA ASP A 53 18.10 -61.30 -66.54
C ASP A 53 17.85 -59.78 -66.58
N VAL A 54 17.08 -59.25 -65.63
CA VAL A 54 17.40 -57.94 -65.04
C VAL A 54 18.08 -58.27 -63.73
N ALA A 55 19.41 -58.40 -63.79
CA ALA A 55 20.23 -58.52 -62.61
C ALA A 55 20.00 -57.28 -61.72
N ILE A 56 19.61 -57.51 -60.47
CA ILE A 56 19.87 -56.54 -59.41
C ILE A 56 21.39 -56.66 -59.17
N ASP A 57 22.17 -55.84 -59.87
CA ASP A 57 23.63 -55.82 -59.78
C ASP A 57 24.06 -55.01 -58.56
N ASP A 58 24.77 -55.65 -57.62
CA ASP A 58 25.28 -55.10 -56.35
C ASP A 58 26.50 -54.15 -56.59
N ASN A 59 26.59 -53.48 -57.75
CA ASN A 59 27.81 -52.86 -58.27
C ASN A 59 27.75 -51.31 -58.35
N ALA A 60 27.64 -50.64 -57.21
CA ALA A 60 28.01 -49.21 -57.10
C ALA A 60 29.53 -48.96 -57.28
N ALA A 61 30.32 -49.99 -57.59
CA ALA A 61 31.79 -50.00 -57.56
C ALA A 61 32.50 -49.74 -58.90
N ASP A 62 31.80 -49.79 -60.05
CA ASP A 62 32.45 -49.75 -61.38
C ASP A 62 32.69 -48.33 -61.95
N GLY A 63 32.22 -47.28 -61.25
CA GLY A 63 32.35 -45.88 -61.68
C GLY A 63 31.25 -45.44 -62.66
N LEU A 64 30.91 -44.14 -62.66
CA LEU A 64 29.70 -43.60 -63.31
C LEU A 64 29.59 -43.99 -64.80
N PHE A 65 30.69 -43.92 -65.56
CA PHE A 65 30.67 -44.26 -66.99
C PHE A 65 30.41 -45.75 -67.25
N ALA A 66 30.97 -46.65 -66.42
CA ALA A 66 30.76 -48.09 -66.59
C ALA A 66 29.31 -48.48 -66.27
N ASN A 67 28.72 -47.88 -65.24
CA ASN A 67 27.31 -48.08 -64.93
C ASN A 67 26.41 -47.50 -66.03
N ALA A 68 26.68 -46.29 -66.51
CA ALA A 68 25.94 -45.69 -67.60
C ALA A 68 26.04 -46.51 -68.91
N GLN A 69 27.18 -47.17 -69.17
CA GLN A 69 27.32 -48.12 -70.30
C GLN A 69 26.44 -49.35 -70.14
N LYS A 70 26.33 -49.92 -68.92
CA LYS A 70 25.38 -51.01 -68.63
C LYS A 70 23.93 -50.58 -68.85
N ALA A 71 23.61 -49.31 -68.59
CA ALA A 71 22.31 -48.69 -68.81
C ALA A 71 22.05 -48.26 -70.28
N GLY A 72 23.02 -48.44 -71.19
CA GLY A 72 22.82 -48.24 -72.64
C GLY A 72 23.56 -47.06 -73.28
N VAL A 73 24.47 -46.38 -72.57
CA VAL A 73 25.30 -45.31 -73.14
C VAL A 73 26.36 -45.86 -74.09
N THR A 74 26.45 -45.29 -75.29
CA THR A 74 27.46 -45.64 -76.31
C THR A 74 28.85 -45.05 -76.00
N GLN A 75 29.92 -45.59 -76.61
CA GLN A 75 31.28 -45.05 -76.44
C GLN A 75 31.47 -43.67 -77.10
N SER A 76 30.80 -43.44 -78.23
CA SER A 76 30.73 -42.14 -78.91
C SER A 76 29.29 -41.81 -79.24
N ALA A 77 28.94 -40.53 -79.16
CA ALA A 77 27.69 -40.01 -79.71
C ALA A 77 27.99 -39.30 -81.03
N GLU A 78 27.32 -39.70 -82.11
CA GLU A 78 27.54 -39.16 -83.46
C GLU A 78 26.61 -37.98 -83.77
N THR A 79 25.47 -37.90 -83.08
CA THR A 79 24.45 -36.87 -83.29
C THR A 79 24.03 -36.19 -81.99
N GLU A 80 23.57 -34.94 -82.05
CA GLU A 80 23.15 -34.18 -80.86
C GLU A 80 22.02 -34.89 -80.09
N ASP A 81 21.10 -35.53 -80.80
CA ASP A 81 20.01 -36.31 -80.18
C ASP A 81 20.55 -37.55 -79.44
N GLU A 82 21.54 -38.24 -80.02
CA GLU A 82 22.22 -39.36 -79.36
C GLU A 82 23.00 -38.89 -78.13
N PHE A 83 23.69 -37.76 -78.21
CA PHE A 83 24.39 -37.16 -77.07
C PHE A 83 23.42 -36.82 -75.92
N LYS A 84 22.31 -36.14 -76.23
CA LYS A 84 21.28 -35.79 -75.24
C LYS A 84 20.63 -37.03 -74.62
N SER A 85 20.36 -38.06 -75.43
CA SER A 85 19.82 -39.34 -74.95
C SER A 85 20.81 -40.03 -73.99
N ASN A 86 22.08 -40.12 -74.38
CA ASN A 86 23.12 -40.70 -73.53
C ASN A 86 23.28 -39.90 -72.22
N MET A 87 23.28 -38.58 -72.28
CA MET A 87 23.42 -37.74 -71.09
C MET A 87 22.22 -37.81 -70.15
N SER A 88 21.01 -38.11 -70.65
CA SER A 88 19.85 -38.40 -69.78
C SER A 88 20.10 -39.64 -68.95
N ILE A 89 20.61 -40.72 -69.57
CA ILE A 89 20.94 -41.97 -68.88
C ILE A 89 22.05 -41.75 -67.84
N VAL A 90 23.09 -40.99 -68.19
CA VAL A 90 24.18 -40.64 -67.27
C VAL A 90 23.68 -39.86 -66.06
N ALA A 91 22.77 -38.91 -66.26
CA ALA A 91 22.20 -38.11 -65.17
C ALA A 91 21.34 -38.95 -64.22
N ASP A 92 20.52 -39.85 -64.76
CA ASP A 92 19.68 -40.76 -63.97
C ASP A 92 20.55 -41.72 -63.14
N GLU A 93 21.58 -42.31 -63.76
CA GLU A 93 22.54 -43.19 -63.06
C GLU A 93 23.29 -42.44 -61.95
N PHE A 94 23.67 -41.18 -62.17
CA PHE A 94 24.31 -40.36 -61.14
C PHE A 94 23.39 -40.14 -59.94
N VAL A 95 22.09 -39.88 -60.18
CA VAL A 95 21.09 -39.76 -59.10
C VAL A 95 21.00 -41.08 -58.33
N GLU A 96 20.87 -42.21 -59.02
CA GLU A 96 20.75 -43.53 -58.38
C GLU A 96 21.99 -43.86 -57.53
N GLN A 97 23.18 -43.63 -58.08
CA GLN A 97 24.44 -43.80 -57.36
C GLN A 97 24.52 -42.90 -56.12
N TYR A 98 24.16 -41.62 -56.24
CA TYR A 98 24.17 -40.68 -55.12
C TYR A 98 23.18 -41.08 -54.01
N MET A 99 21.95 -41.46 -54.37
CA MET A 99 20.92 -41.85 -53.41
C MET A 99 21.26 -43.15 -52.68
N THR A 100 21.93 -44.08 -53.37
CA THR A 100 22.42 -45.33 -52.76
C THR A 100 23.55 -45.09 -51.77
N GLN A 101 24.42 -44.12 -52.04
CA GLN A 101 25.53 -43.75 -51.15
C GLN A 101 25.08 -42.92 -49.94
N HIS A 102 23.93 -42.26 -50.02
CA HIS A 102 23.39 -41.38 -48.99
C HIS A 102 21.99 -41.79 -48.52
N PRO A 103 21.81 -42.99 -47.91
CA PRO A 103 20.51 -43.45 -47.43
C PRO A 103 19.94 -42.61 -46.27
N GLU A 104 20.76 -41.78 -45.63
CA GLU A 104 20.42 -40.94 -44.47
C GLU A 104 19.59 -39.68 -44.79
N ILE A 105 19.50 -39.27 -46.05
CA ILE A 105 18.82 -38.02 -46.43
C ILE A 105 17.29 -38.17 -46.39
N THR A 106 16.60 -37.12 -45.98
CA THR A 106 15.13 -37.07 -45.93
C THR A 106 14.50 -36.95 -47.32
N ASP A 107 13.20 -37.23 -47.45
CA ASP A 107 12.46 -37.11 -48.71
C ASP A 107 12.51 -35.68 -49.30
N ASN A 108 12.49 -34.67 -48.44
CA ASN A 108 12.59 -33.27 -48.86
C ASN A 108 14.00 -32.91 -49.35
N GLU A 109 15.04 -33.40 -48.67
CA GLU A 109 16.44 -33.23 -49.10
C GLU A 109 16.71 -33.98 -50.41
N ARG A 110 16.15 -35.18 -50.55
CA ARG A 110 16.19 -35.96 -51.79
C ARG A 110 15.61 -35.19 -52.97
N ALA A 111 14.42 -34.61 -52.81
CA ALA A 111 13.80 -33.81 -53.86
C ALA A 111 14.64 -32.58 -54.24
N ALA A 112 15.26 -31.92 -53.26
CA ALA A 112 16.16 -30.77 -53.50
C ALA A 112 17.43 -31.19 -54.27
N ILE A 113 18.04 -32.31 -53.90
CA ILE A 113 19.24 -32.84 -54.58
C ILE A 113 18.91 -33.30 -56.00
N GLN A 114 17.79 -33.98 -56.22
CA GLN A 114 17.35 -34.37 -57.57
C GLN A 114 17.14 -33.14 -58.47
N LYS A 115 16.54 -32.07 -57.94
CA LYS A 115 16.37 -30.81 -58.66
C LYS A 115 17.71 -30.16 -59.00
N LEU A 116 18.67 -30.17 -58.06
CA LEU A 116 20.03 -29.67 -58.28
C LEU A 116 20.73 -30.44 -59.40
N ILE A 117 20.69 -31.77 -59.36
CA ILE A 117 21.31 -32.65 -60.36
C ILE A 117 20.67 -32.40 -61.72
N SER A 118 19.34 -32.37 -61.82
CA SER A 118 18.62 -32.12 -63.07
C SER A 118 18.96 -30.74 -63.68
N THR A 119 19.00 -29.69 -62.85
CA THR A 119 19.33 -28.32 -63.29
C THR A 119 20.78 -28.23 -63.76
N THR A 120 21.71 -28.79 -62.99
CA THR A 120 23.14 -28.77 -63.32
C THR A 120 23.40 -29.61 -64.57
N SER A 121 22.70 -30.73 -64.74
CA SER A 121 22.80 -31.58 -65.93
C SER A 121 22.36 -30.85 -67.19
N THR A 122 21.23 -30.15 -67.12
CA THR A 122 20.72 -29.34 -68.24
C THR A 122 21.68 -28.23 -68.62
N SER A 123 22.25 -27.52 -67.64
CA SER A 123 23.26 -26.49 -67.87
C SER A 123 24.52 -27.09 -68.51
N PHE A 124 25.00 -28.21 -67.96
CA PHE A 124 26.18 -28.89 -68.48
C PHE A 124 26.00 -29.28 -69.95
N ILE A 125 24.90 -29.95 -70.30
CA ILE A 125 24.61 -30.38 -71.67
C ILE A 125 24.60 -29.17 -72.61
N THR A 126 23.95 -28.07 -72.20
CA THR A 126 23.86 -26.84 -72.99
C THR A 126 25.23 -26.20 -73.20
N ASP A 127 26.01 -26.05 -72.12
CA ASP A 127 27.34 -25.44 -72.16
C ASP A 127 28.33 -26.30 -72.97
N TYR A 128 28.22 -27.62 -72.86
CA TYR A 128 29.08 -28.57 -73.56
C TYR A 128 28.84 -28.53 -75.07
N LEU A 129 27.57 -28.56 -75.50
CA LEU A 129 27.20 -28.46 -76.91
C LEU A 129 27.55 -27.08 -77.51
N ALA A 130 27.48 -26.01 -76.72
CA ALA A 130 27.91 -24.68 -77.17
C ALA A 130 29.43 -24.60 -77.38
N GLN A 131 30.22 -25.30 -76.57
CA GLN A 131 31.69 -25.33 -76.67
C GLN A 131 32.19 -26.35 -77.70
N SER A 132 31.43 -27.39 -77.97
CA SER A 132 31.74 -28.47 -78.94
C SER A 132 30.51 -28.80 -79.79
N PRO A 133 30.21 -28.00 -80.83
CA PRO A 133 28.95 -28.06 -81.58
C PRO A 133 28.85 -29.18 -82.62
N GLU A 134 29.97 -29.82 -83.00
CA GLU A 134 30.00 -30.90 -83.99
C GLU A 134 30.63 -32.16 -83.37
N GLY A 135 29.98 -33.32 -83.57
CA GLY A 135 30.45 -34.63 -83.11
C GLY A 135 31.48 -35.29 -84.05
N PRO A 136 31.99 -36.49 -83.71
CA PRO A 136 31.55 -37.34 -82.60
C PRO A 136 32.09 -36.92 -81.22
N TRP A 137 31.26 -37.05 -80.17
CA TRP A 137 31.66 -36.79 -78.79
C TRP A 137 32.10 -38.09 -78.08
N ASP A 138 33.28 -38.06 -77.46
CA ASP A 138 33.79 -39.15 -76.61
C ASP A 138 33.03 -39.18 -75.28
N MET A 139 32.12 -40.14 -75.15
CA MET A 139 31.23 -40.23 -73.99
C MET A 139 32.00 -40.54 -72.70
N GLN A 140 33.15 -41.20 -72.74
CA GLN A 140 33.94 -41.45 -71.53
C GLN A 140 34.47 -40.14 -70.95
N LYS A 141 35.01 -39.26 -71.81
CA LYS A 141 35.48 -37.94 -71.42
C LYS A 141 34.31 -37.05 -70.98
N VAL A 142 33.20 -37.06 -71.73
CA VAL A 142 32.00 -36.27 -71.40
C VAL A 142 31.45 -36.65 -70.02
N VAL A 143 31.34 -37.94 -69.72
CA VAL A 143 30.83 -38.41 -68.41
C VAL A 143 31.78 -38.06 -67.28
N SER A 144 33.09 -38.10 -67.50
CA SER A 144 34.08 -37.63 -66.52
C SER A 144 33.97 -36.11 -66.24
N ASP A 145 33.80 -35.31 -67.30
CA ASP A 145 33.60 -33.85 -67.19
C ASP A 145 32.26 -33.54 -66.48
N PHE A 146 31.21 -34.31 -66.78
CA PHE A 146 29.90 -34.22 -66.13
C PHE A 146 29.96 -34.55 -64.65
N GLN A 147 30.61 -35.67 -64.29
CA GLN A 147 30.76 -36.11 -62.91
C GLN A 147 31.50 -35.05 -62.09
N THR A 148 32.60 -34.52 -62.61
CA THR A 148 33.35 -33.41 -61.98
C THR A 148 32.42 -32.21 -61.74
N LYS A 149 31.57 -31.87 -62.71
CA LYS A 149 30.65 -30.74 -62.58
C LYS A 149 29.55 -30.98 -61.54
N MET A 150 29.03 -32.20 -61.44
CA MET A 150 28.05 -32.57 -60.41
C MET A 150 28.67 -32.56 -59.01
N ASP A 151 29.87 -33.12 -58.85
CA ASP A 151 30.58 -33.13 -57.58
C ASP A 151 30.86 -31.70 -57.08
N GLU A 152 31.28 -30.80 -57.97
CA GLU A 152 31.41 -29.37 -57.67
C GLU A 152 30.09 -28.73 -57.21
N ALA A 153 28.98 -29.06 -57.89
CA ALA A 153 27.66 -28.51 -57.57
C ALA A 153 27.16 -29.00 -56.20
N ILE A 154 27.32 -30.29 -55.89
CA ILE A 154 26.97 -30.88 -54.58
C ILE A 154 27.87 -30.32 -53.48
N ALA A 155 29.19 -30.23 -53.71
CA ALA A 155 30.12 -29.65 -52.74
C ALA A 155 29.77 -28.19 -52.41
N ASN A 156 29.42 -27.39 -53.42
CA ASN A 156 28.97 -26.01 -53.24
C ASN A 156 27.64 -25.95 -52.46
N ASN A 157 26.68 -26.83 -52.79
CA ASN A 157 25.40 -26.92 -52.09
C ASN A 157 25.57 -27.25 -50.60
N ASN A 158 26.44 -28.21 -50.28
CA ASN A 158 26.78 -28.59 -48.91
C ASN A 158 27.50 -27.46 -48.16
N ALA A 159 28.38 -26.71 -48.82
CA ALA A 159 29.03 -25.54 -48.22
C ALA A 159 28.02 -24.43 -47.88
N VAL A 160 27.03 -24.19 -48.74
CA VAL A 160 25.93 -23.24 -48.48
C VAL A 160 25.08 -23.72 -47.31
N MET A 161 24.70 -25.01 -47.28
CA MET A 161 23.92 -25.58 -46.17
C MET A 161 24.64 -25.41 -44.82
N SER A 162 25.94 -25.70 -44.78
CA SER A 162 26.77 -25.52 -43.58
C SER A 162 26.81 -24.05 -43.13
N THR A 163 26.91 -23.11 -44.09
CA THR A 163 26.91 -21.67 -43.82
C THR A 163 25.56 -21.20 -43.26
N VAL A 164 24.46 -21.63 -43.87
CA VAL A 164 23.09 -21.32 -43.42
C VAL A 164 22.87 -21.87 -42.00
N ASN A 165 23.15 -23.15 -41.77
CA ASN A 165 22.96 -23.80 -40.47
C ASN A 165 23.78 -23.13 -39.36
N SER A 166 25.04 -22.80 -39.66
CA SER A 166 25.90 -22.05 -38.73
C SER A 166 25.33 -20.67 -38.41
N THR A 167 24.83 -19.96 -39.42
CA THR A 167 24.26 -18.61 -39.26
C THR A 167 22.94 -18.64 -38.47
N VAL A 168 22.03 -19.56 -38.80
CA VAL A 168 20.76 -19.76 -38.08
C VAL A 168 21.00 -20.13 -36.63
N SER A 169 21.91 -21.06 -36.37
CA SER A 169 22.31 -21.43 -35.01
C SER A 169 22.93 -20.25 -34.27
N GLY A 170 23.76 -19.46 -34.97
CA GLY A 170 24.34 -18.23 -34.45
C GLY A 170 23.30 -17.19 -34.04
N TYR A 171 22.20 -17.03 -34.79
CA TYR A 171 21.11 -16.13 -34.40
C TYR A 171 20.32 -16.65 -33.20
N LYS A 172 19.93 -17.92 -33.20
CA LYS A 172 19.15 -18.52 -32.11
C LYS A 172 19.89 -18.51 -30.78
N ASN A 173 21.18 -18.89 -30.79
CA ASN A 173 21.94 -19.08 -29.56
C ASN A 173 22.49 -17.78 -28.96
N ASN A 174 22.52 -16.69 -29.72
CA ASN A 174 23.09 -15.40 -29.29
C ASN A 174 22.04 -14.31 -29.10
N VAL A 175 20.77 -14.65 -28.88
CA VAL A 175 19.69 -13.66 -28.68
C VAL A 175 20.04 -12.69 -27.54
N ASP A 176 20.32 -13.18 -26.33
CA ASP A 176 20.66 -12.32 -25.19
C ASP A 176 21.99 -11.57 -25.41
N THR A 177 23.02 -12.25 -25.92
CA THR A 177 24.30 -11.62 -26.25
C THR A 177 24.15 -10.48 -27.25
N ASN A 178 23.28 -10.64 -28.26
CA ASN A 178 22.99 -9.61 -29.25
C ASN A 178 22.17 -8.47 -28.65
N PHE A 179 21.24 -8.77 -27.74
CA PHE A 179 20.52 -7.77 -26.97
C PHE A 179 21.50 -6.89 -26.16
N ASP A 180 22.35 -7.51 -25.35
CA ASP A 180 23.35 -6.80 -24.54
C ASP A 180 24.31 -6.00 -25.41
N SER A 181 24.74 -6.55 -26.55
CA SER A 181 25.59 -5.86 -27.51
C SER A 181 24.91 -4.63 -28.10
N MET A 182 23.65 -4.72 -28.54
CA MET A 182 22.96 -3.56 -29.12
C MET A 182 22.65 -2.49 -28.07
N THR A 183 22.33 -2.87 -26.83
CA THR A 183 22.13 -1.93 -25.73
C THR A 183 23.43 -1.17 -25.41
N ASN A 184 24.55 -1.88 -25.28
CA ASN A 184 25.85 -1.25 -25.03
C ASN A 184 26.28 -0.30 -26.17
N LEU A 185 26.07 -0.71 -27.42
CA LEU A 185 26.33 0.16 -28.58
C LEU A 185 25.44 1.41 -28.58
N THR A 186 24.17 1.25 -28.21
CA THR A 186 23.20 2.35 -28.14
C THR A 186 23.60 3.35 -27.04
N ARG A 187 23.89 2.88 -25.83
CA ARG A 187 24.32 3.71 -24.70
C ARG A 187 25.60 4.50 -25.02
N ASN A 188 26.58 3.84 -25.64
CA ASN A 188 27.82 4.50 -26.07
C ASN A 188 27.58 5.59 -27.13
N ALA A 189 26.65 5.37 -28.06
CA ALA A 189 26.34 6.33 -29.10
C ALA A 189 25.51 7.52 -28.59
N VAL A 190 24.55 7.29 -27.68
CA VAL A 190 23.69 8.33 -27.10
C VAL A 190 24.46 9.27 -26.18
N ALA A 191 25.48 8.78 -25.46
CA ALA A 191 26.36 9.60 -24.63
C ALA A 191 27.05 10.76 -25.40
N ASN A 192 27.17 10.66 -26.72
CA ASN A 192 27.80 11.65 -27.59
C ASN A 192 26.82 12.70 -28.17
N ASN A 193 25.54 12.71 -27.75
CA ASN A 193 24.46 13.61 -28.22
C ASN A 193 24.16 13.56 -29.74
N ASN A 194 24.77 12.65 -30.50
CA ASN A 194 24.47 12.41 -31.92
C ASN A 194 24.98 11.04 -32.35
N ILE A 195 24.10 10.18 -32.86
CA ILE A 195 24.46 8.85 -33.38
C ILE A 195 25.06 8.99 -34.79
N SER A 196 26.36 8.74 -34.94
CA SER A 196 27.04 8.75 -36.24
C SER A 196 26.56 7.61 -37.15
N ASN A 197 26.81 7.72 -38.46
CA ASN A 197 26.47 6.65 -39.41
C ASN A 197 27.17 5.31 -39.10
N SER A 198 28.39 5.36 -38.54
CA SER A 198 29.14 4.15 -38.15
C SER A 198 28.51 3.47 -36.93
N GLU A 199 28.17 4.26 -35.92
CA GLU A 199 27.46 3.79 -34.72
C GLU A 199 26.08 3.23 -35.09
N TRP A 200 25.32 3.96 -35.90
CA TRP A 200 24.01 3.50 -36.39
C TRP A 200 24.11 2.17 -37.14
N ASN A 201 25.07 2.02 -38.04
CA ASN A 201 25.25 0.76 -38.76
C ASN A 201 25.56 -0.40 -37.81
N SER A 202 26.33 -0.16 -36.74
CA SER A 202 26.66 -1.17 -35.73
C SER A 202 25.44 -1.55 -34.89
N ILE A 203 24.69 -0.55 -34.40
CA ILE A 203 23.43 -0.74 -33.65
C ILE A 203 22.43 -1.51 -34.52
N ARG A 204 22.14 -1.01 -35.72
CA ARG A 204 21.18 -1.62 -36.66
C ARG A 204 21.55 -3.07 -36.97
N ASN A 205 22.82 -3.35 -37.27
CA ASN A 205 23.26 -4.71 -37.55
C ASN A 205 23.00 -5.65 -36.37
N LYS A 206 23.29 -5.21 -35.13
CA LYS A 206 23.01 -6.02 -33.94
C LYS A 206 21.51 -6.14 -33.66
N SER A 207 20.72 -5.11 -33.91
CA SER A 207 19.26 -5.17 -33.82
C SER A 207 18.65 -6.17 -34.83
N VAL A 208 19.16 -6.21 -36.07
CA VAL A 208 18.74 -7.24 -37.04
C VAL A 208 19.08 -8.64 -36.55
N GLN A 209 20.29 -8.86 -36.03
CA GLN A 209 20.70 -10.17 -35.49
C GLN A 209 19.81 -10.60 -34.30
N TYR A 210 19.49 -9.66 -33.40
CA TYR A 210 18.56 -9.89 -32.30
C TYR A 210 17.17 -10.30 -32.81
N LEU A 211 16.60 -9.51 -33.73
CA LEU A 211 15.27 -9.76 -34.31
C LEU A 211 15.21 -11.09 -35.07
N MET A 212 16.24 -11.42 -35.86
CA MET A 212 16.36 -12.71 -36.54
C MET A 212 16.33 -13.87 -35.53
N GLY A 213 17.09 -13.76 -34.43
CA GLY A 213 17.11 -14.77 -33.36
C GLY A 213 15.73 -14.95 -32.72
N MET A 214 15.06 -13.87 -32.35
CA MET A 214 13.71 -13.91 -31.75
C MET A 214 12.68 -14.56 -32.69
N MET A 215 12.68 -14.16 -33.98
CA MET A 215 11.71 -14.66 -34.96
C MET A 215 11.97 -16.14 -35.33
N MET A 216 13.23 -16.58 -35.33
CA MET A 216 13.59 -17.98 -35.60
C MET A 216 13.42 -18.90 -34.39
N GLY A 217 13.47 -18.35 -33.17
CA GLY A 217 13.35 -19.10 -31.90
C GLY A 217 11.92 -19.27 -31.39
N ASP A 218 10.90 -19.05 -32.23
CA ASP A 218 9.45 -19.13 -31.93
C ASP A 218 8.98 -18.25 -30.75
N SER A 219 9.83 -17.31 -30.30
CA SER A 219 9.58 -16.39 -29.21
C SER A 219 9.73 -14.96 -29.73
N VAL A 220 8.67 -14.44 -30.36
CA VAL A 220 8.67 -13.04 -30.82
C VAL A 220 8.48 -12.12 -29.63
N ASN A 221 9.43 -11.21 -29.39
CA ASN A 221 9.32 -10.18 -28.34
C ASN A 221 8.35 -9.08 -28.76
N ALA A 222 7.07 -9.26 -28.43
CA ALA A 222 6.04 -8.30 -28.78
C ALA A 222 6.24 -6.93 -28.13
N ASP A 223 6.81 -6.87 -26.92
CA ASP A 223 6.97 -5.61 -26.18
C ASP A 223 8.08 -4.75 -26.76
N PHE A 224 9.23 -5.36 -27.11
CA PHE A 224 10.28 -4.67 -27.85
C PHE A 224 9.79 -4.15 -29.21
N LEU A 225 9.06 -4.97 -29.97
CA LEU A 225 8.55 -4.59 -31.29
C LEU A 225 7.49 -3.48 -31.21
N LYS A 226 6.62 -3.48 -30.19
CA LYS A 226 5.64 -2.40 -29.95
C LYS A 226 6.31 -1.07 -29.59
N ASN A 227 7.40 -1.10 -28.83
CA ASN A 227 8.16 0.11 -28.50
C ASN A 227 8.75 0.74 -29.76
N ILE A 228 9.30 -0.08 -30.67
CA ILE A 228 9.84 0.35 -31.95
C ILE A 228 8.73 0.90 -32.88
N ASP A 229 7.68 0.11 -33.07
CA ASP A 229 6.51 0.45 -33.89
C ASP A 229 5.24 -0.17 -33.28
N PRO A 230 4.33 0.64 -32.72
CA PRO A 230 3.07 0.14 -32.15
C PRO A 230 2.21 -0.66 -33.13
N ASN A 231 2.41 -0.46 -34.44
CA ASN A 231 1.73 -1.19 -35.51
C ASN A 231 2.67 -2.11 -36.30
N TYR A 232 3.76 -2.61 -35.69
CA TYR A 232 4.77 -3.44 -36.38
C TYR A 232 4.16 -4.64 -37.15
N THR A 233 3.05 -5.21 -36.67
CA THR A 233 2.34 -6.31 -37.36
C THR A 233 1.74 -5.91 -38.71
N LYS A 234 1.50 -4.60 -38.93
CA LYS A 234 1.06 -4.02 -40.20
C LYS A 234 2.22 -3.55 -41.08
N ASN A 235 3.45 -3.49 -40.56
CA ASN A 235 4.62 -3.07 -41.33
C ASN A 235 4.94 -4.11 -42.41
N GLU A 236 4.98 -3.68 -43.67
CA GLU A 236 5.19 -4.58 -44.81
C GLU A 236 6.58 -5.23 -44.81
N ASN A 237 7.60 -4.52 -44.33
CA ASN A 237 8.95 -5.08 -44.18
C ASN A 237 9.02 -6.12 -43.05
N TYR A 238 8.28 -5.93 -41.94
CA TYR A 238 8.16 -6.95 -40.90
C TYR A 238 7.47 -8.22 -41.41
N LYS A 239 6.35 -8.06 -42.12
CA LYS A 239 5.63 -9.20 -42.74
C LYS A 239 6.50 -9.95 -43.73
N ALA A 240 7.23 -9.23 -44.58
CA ALA A 240 8.16 -9.83 -45.54
C ALA A 240 9.28 -10.60 -44.84
N ALA A 241 9.83 -10.07 -43.74
CA ALA A 241 10.82 -10.77 -42.93
C ALA A 241 10.25 -12.06 -42.31
N MET A 242 9.04 -11.99 -41.74
CA MET A 242 8.39 -13.15 -41.13
C MET A 242 8.05 -14.23 -42.15
N GLN A 243 7.54 -13.84 -43.32
CA GLN A 243 7.28 -14.75 -44.41
C GLN A 243 8.56 -15.45 -44.87
N ALA A 244 9.65 -14.70 -45.09
CA ALA A 244 10.93 -15.29 -45.49
C ALA A 244 11.50 -16.25 -44.41
N ILE A 245 11.31 -15.96 -43.12
CA ILE A 245 11.73 -16.88 -42.05
C ILE A 245 10.90 -18.16 -42.04
N ASN A 246 9.60 -18.09 -42.33
CA ASN A 246 8.76 -19.29 -42.44
C ASN A 246 9.17 -20.15 -43.64
N GLU A 247 9.35 -19.53 -44.82
CA GLU A 247 9.83 -20.23 -46.02
C GLU A 247 11.22 -20.86 -45.81
N LEU A 248 12.10 -20.20 -45.04
CA LEU A 248 13.39 -20.77 -44.65
C LEU A 248 13.26 -22.03 -43.78
N LYS A 249 12.23 -22.12 -42.92
CA LYS A 249 11.97 -23.31 -42.09
C LYS A 249 11.40 -24.47 -42.92
N ASP A 250 10.69 -24.17 -43.99
CA ASP A 250 9.93 -25.15 -44.77
C ASP A 250 10.67 -25.66 -46.02
N THR A 251 11.70 -24.95 -46.48
CA THR A 251 12.52 -25.37 -47.63
C THR A 251 13.66 -26.30 -47.24
N ALA A 252 14.02 -27.24 -48.12
CA ALA A 252 15.20 -28.11 -47.99
C ALA A 252 16.33 -27.75 -48.97
N ASP A 253 16.14 -26.74 -49.83
CA ASP A 253 17.11 -26.29 -50.83
C ASP A 253 18.06 -25.23 -50.21
N PRO A 254 19.36 -25.52 -50.04
CA PRO A 254 20.31 -24.60 -49.38
C PRO A 254 20.43 -23.24 -50.05
N ILE A 255 20.31 -23.18 -51.38
CA ILE A 255 20.40 -21.92 -52.13
C ILE A 255 19.18 -21.07 -51.83
N GLN A 256 18.00 -21.67 -51.80
CA GLN A 256 16.77 -20.98 -51.41
C GLN A 256 16.79 -20.58 -49.93
N MET A 257 17.28 -21.44 -49.02
CA MET A 257 17.46 -21.07 -47.61
C MET A 257 18.33 -19.81 -47.47
N GLN A 258 19.46 -19.77 -48.17
CA GLN A 258 20.34 -18.60 -48.15
C GLN A 258 19.64 -17.35 -48.70
N GLN A 259 18.85 -17.48 -49.76
CA GLN A 259 18.06 -16.38 -50.33
C GLN A 259 16.99 -15.87 -49.35
N TYR A 260 16.25 -16.76 -48.69
CA TYR A 260 15.25 -16.40 -47.69
C TYR A 260 15.90 -15.74 -46.48
N MET A 261 17.05 -16.23 -46.01
CA MET A 261 17.81 -15.62 -44.93
C MET A 261 18.22 -14.18 -45.28
N THR A 262 18.78 -13.97 -46.48
CA THR A 262 19.16 -12.63 -46.96
C THR A 262 17.93 -11.73 -47.14
N THR A 263 16.81 -12.27 -47.59
CA THR A 263 15.54 -11.53 -47.73
C THR A 263 15.02 -11.07 -46.37
N ALA A 264 15.06 -11.92 -45.35
CA ALA A 264 14.68 -11.57 -43.99
C ALA A 264 15.58 -10.47 -43.40
N GLN A 265 16.90 -10.62 -43.51
CA GLN A 265 17.88 -9.60 -43.06
C GLN A 265 17.65 -8.25 -43.74
N ASN A 266 17.44 -8.24 -45.06
CA ASN A 266 17.23 -7.02 -45.83
C ASN A 266 15.91 -6.33 -45.46
N SER A 267 14.85 -7.11 -45.25
CA SER A 267 13.55 -6.59 -44.85
C SER A 267 13.61 -5.97 -43.45
N LEU A 268 14.26 -6.63 -42.48
CA LEU A 268 14.48 -6.04 -41.15
C LEU A 268 15.36 -4.78 -41.20
N ASN A 269 16.40 -4.76 -42.04
CA ASN A 269 17.22 -3.56 -42.25
C ASN A 269 16.40 -2.39 -42.81
N LYS A 270 15.51 -2.64 -43.79
CA LYS A 270 14.60 -1.62 -44.33
C LYS A 270 13.65 -1.10 -43.27
N MET A 271 13.02 -2.00 -42.51
CA MET A 271 12.15 -1.67 -41.40
C MET A 271 12.84 -0.70 -40.42
N LEU A 272 14.03 -1.08 -39.90
CA LEU A 272 14.75 -0.25 -38.93
C LEU A 272 15.18 1.10 -39.50
N ASN A 273 15.55 1.18 -40.79
CA ASN A 273 15.86 2.46 -41.44
C ASN A 273 14.63 3.35 -41.62
N GLU A 274 13.46 2.78 -41.92
CA GLU A 274 12.19 3.53 -42.04
C GLU A 274 11.74 4.13 -40.71
N ILE A 275 11.97 3.41 -39.61
CA ILE A 275 11.65 3.87 -38.25
C ILE A 275 12.58 5.03 -37.83
N GLY A 276 13.84 4.97 -38.23
CA GLY A 276 14.84 6.00 -37.96
C GLY A 276 15.69 5.74 -36.71
N ARG A 277 16.93 6.22 -36.76
CA ARG A 277 18.00 5.93 -35.77
C ARG A 277 17.62 6.31 -34.34
N ASP A 278 17.04 7.49 -34.14
CA ASP A 278 16.79 8.05 -32.81
C ASP A 278 15.68 7.25 -32.12
N LYS A 279 14.59 6.97 -32.85
CA LYS A 279 13.48 6.16 -32.32
C LYS A 279 13.88 4.72 -32.02
N VAL A 280 14.75 4.11 -32.83
CA VAL A 280 15.28 2.76 -32.55
C VAL A 280 16.15 2.79 -31.30
N ALA A 281 17.03 3.78 -31.15
CA ALA A 281 17.86 3.94 -29.95
C ALA A 281 17.01 4.12 -28.68
N ASP A 282 16.01 5.01 -28.71
CA ASP A 282 15.10 5.24 -27.58
C ASP A 282 14.33 3.98 -27.20
N SER A 283 13.90 3.19 -28.20
CA SER A 283 13.17 1.93 -27.98
C SER A 283 14.05 0.85 -27.35
N ILE A 284 15.33 0.77 -27.75
CA ILE A 284 16.31 -0.13 -27.15
C ILE A 284 16.52 0.26 -25.68
N GLU A 285 16.73 1.54 -25.39
CA GLU A 285 16.97 1.99 -24.01
C GLU A 285 15.74 1.79 -23.12
N THR A 286 14.54 2.14 -23.59
CA THR A 286 13.28 1.95 -22.85
C THR A 286 13.06 0.48 -22.49
N TYR A 287 13.29 -0.42 -23.46
CA TYR A 287 13.13 -1.85 -23.22
C TYR A 287 14.25 -2.42 -22.33
N ALA A 288 15.48 -1.92 -22.44
CA ALA A 288 16.57 -2.27 -21.54
C ALA A 288 16.26 -1.87 -20.08
N GLN A 289 15.79 -0.64 -19.86
CA GLN A 289 15.37 -0.14 -18.54
C GLN A 289 14.28 -1.02 -17.92
N ALA A 290 13.23 -1.37 -18.68
CA ALA A 290 12.16 -2.24 -18.19
C ALA A 290 12.67 -3.65 -17.79
N LYS A 291 13.58 -4.24 -18.59
CA LYS A 291 14.20 -5.55 -18.28
C LYS A 291 15.08 -5.45 -17.02
N GLU A 292 15.77 -4.33 -16.85
CA GLU A 292 16.64 -4.06 -15.69
C GLU A 292 15.82 -3.82 -14.40
N GLU A 293 14.75 -3.01 -14.46
CA GLU A 293 13.82 -2.80 -13.33
C GLU A 293 13.21 -4.11 -12.85
N ALA A 294 12.76 -4.97 -13.77
CA ALA A 294 12.22 -6.28 -13.43
C ALA A 294 13.27 -7.18 -12.75
N ALA A 295 14.52 -7.14 -13.23
CA ALA A 295 15.62 -7.90 -12.63
C ALA A 295 15.99 -7.40 -11.22
N VAL A 296 16.04 -6.07 -11.01
CA VAL A 296 16.27 -5.48 -9.67
C VAL A 296 15.15 -5.86 -8.72
N THR A 297 13.89 -5.71 -9.16
CA THR A 297 12.68 -6.03 -8.38
C THR A 297 12.71 -7.45 -7.85
N GLU A 298 13.00 -8.43 -8.72
CA GLU A 298 13.06 -9.84 -8.33
C GLU A 298 14.19 -10.10 -7.33
N LYS A 299 15.36 -9.49 -7.52
CA LYS A 299 16.51 -9.66 -6.61
C LYS A 299 16.24 -9.09 -5.22
N VAL A 300 15.60 -7.92 -5.12
CA VAL A 300 15.42 -7.24 -3.82
C VAL A 300 14.20 -7.73 -3.04
N LYS A 301 13.28 -8.45 -3.68
CA LYS A 301 12.06 -8.96 -3.05
C LYS A 301 12.35 -9.76 -1.78
N GLY A 302 13.28 -10.72 -1.85
CA GLY A 302 13.68 -11.51 -0.68
C GLY A 302 14.35 -10.67 0.42
N TYR A 303 15.07 -9.60 0.06
CA TYR A 303 15.65 -8.69 1.05
C TYR A 303 14.58 -7.82 1.73
N ALA A 304 13.56 -7.39 0.98
CA ALA A 304 12.42 -6.63 1.51
C ALA A 304 11.59 -7.47 2.49
N ASP A 305 11.30 -8.73 2.13
CA ASP A 305 10.57 -9.66 2.99
C ASP A 305 11.32 -9.92 4.30
N ASN A 306 12.62 -10.23 4.22
CA ASN A 306 13.48 -10.42 5.39
C ASN A 306 13.56 -9.16 6.27
N TRP A 307 13.66 -7.98 5.64
CA TRP A 307 13.66 -6.72 6.37
C TRP A 307 12.33 -6.51 7.09
N ALA A 308 11.18 -6.71 6.42
CA ALA A 308 9.86 -6.57 7.04
C ALA A 308 9.70 -7.54 8.22
N GLU A 309 10.07 -8.81 8.06
CA GLU A 309 10.01 -9.80 9.13
C GLU A 309 10.86 -9.38 10.35
N SER A 310 12.03 -8.76 10.12
CA SER A 310 12.89 -8.26 11.21
C SER A 310 12.30 -7.10 12.02
N GLN A 311 11.32 -6.37 11.47
CA GLN A 311 10.68 -5.25 12.15
C GLN A 311 9.40 -5.65 12.91
N ILE A 312 8.91 -6.88 12.73
CA ILE A 312 7.69 -7.35 13.41
C ILE A 312 7.99 -7.62 14.89
N THR A 313 7.22 -6.98 15.78
CA THR A 313 7.25 -7.25 17.23
C THR A 313 6.06 -8.12 17.64
N ALA A 314 6.13 -8.71 18.85
CA ALA A 314 5.07 -9.57 19.38
C ALA A 314 3.72 -8.86 19.55
N ASP A 315 3.75 -7.54 19.74
CA ASP A 315 2.59 -6.73 20.08
C ASP A 315 1.95 -6.04 18.85
N MET A 316 2.55 -6.15 17.66
CA MET A 316 2.00 -5.55 16.43
C MET A 316 0.69 -6.22 15.98
N SER A 317 -0.30 -5.38 15.71
CA SER A 317 -1.57 -5.77 15.10
C SER A 317 -1.40 -6.21 13.63
N ASP A 318 -2.40 -6.94 13.12
CA ASP A 318 -2.39 -7.38 11.71
C ASP A 318 -2.46 -6.19 10.74
N SER A 319 -3.10 -5.09 11.14
CA SER A 319 -3.12 -3.86 10.35
C SER A 319 -1.74 -3.21 10.26
N GLU A 320 -0.95 -3.24 11.34
CA GLU A 320 0.41 -2.68 11.34
C GLU A 320 1.35 -3.54 10.50
N LYS A 321 1.22 -4.87 10.58
CA LYS A 321 1.97 -5.80 9.71
C LYS A 321 1.63 -5.57 8.23
N ALA A 322 0.36 -5.38 7.89
CA ALA A 322 -0.06 -5.09 6.53
C ALA A 322 0.53 -3.76 6.00
N LYS A 323 0.54 -2.71 6.84
CA LYS A 323 1.18 -1.43 6.50
C LYS A 323 2.69 -1.58 6.27
N LEU A 324 3.37 -2.35 7.11
CA LEU A 324 4.81 -2.63 6.98
C LEU A 324 5.14 -3.37 5.67
N ASN A 325 4.35 -4.38 5.32
CA ASN A 325 4.52 -5.13 4.06
C ASN A 325 4.24 -4.24 2.84
N THR A 326 3.24 -3.36 2.93
CA THR A 326 2.95 -2.37 1.89
C THR A 326 4.12 -1.39 1.72
N PHE A 327 4.68 -0.89 2.82
CA PHE A 327 5.87 -0.04 2.79
C PHE A 327 7.07 -0.74 2.14
N ALA A 328 7.36 -1.99 2.51
CA ALA A 328 8.45 -2.77 1.93
C ALA A 328 8.25 -2.96 0.41
N THR A 329 7.03 -3.27 -0.02
CA THR A 329 6.67 -3.42 -1.44
C THR A 329 6.85 -2.10 -2.22
N ASN A 330 6.44 -0.97 -1.64
CA ASN A 330 6.65 0.34 -2.24
C ASN A 330 8.14 0.68 -2.38
N CYS A 331 8.95 0.30 -1.38
CA CYS A 331 10.40 0.49 -1.43
C CYS A 331 11.06 -0.30 -2.56
N ILE A 332 10.59 -1.51 -2.88
CA ILE A 332 11.09 -2.30 -4.02
C ILE A 332 10.96 -1.50 -5.31
N THR A 333 9.75 -1.02 -5.60
CA THR A 333 9.43 -0.31 -6.85
C THR A 333 10.24 0.99 -6.96
N LYS A 334 10.29 1.78 -5.88
CA LYS A 334 11.06 3.03 -5.85
C LYS A 334 12.56 2.81 -5.99
N PHE A 335 13.09 1.75 -5.37
CA PHE A 335 14.49 1.41 -5.51
C PHE A 335 14.81 0.98 -6.94
N ALA A 336 13.97 0.13 -7.56
CA ALA A 336 14.16 -0.28 -8.95
C ALA A 336 14.17 0.92 -9.91
N ALA A 337 13.21 1.83 -9.78
CA ALA A 337 13.15 3.07 -10.56
C ALA A 337 14.40 3.95 -10.35
N LYS A 338 14.83 4.15 -9.10
CA LYS A 338 16.05 4.91 -8.78
C LYS A 338 17.30 4.29 -9.43
N MET A 339 17.43 2.97 -9.39
CA MET A 339 18.57 2.26 -9.99
C MET A 339 18.58 2.39 -11.51
N ALA A 340 17.40 2.32 -12.15
CA ALA A 340 17.26 2.54 -13.59
C ALA A 340 17.62 3.99 -13.99
N GLU A 341 17.15 4.99 -13.25
CA GLU A 341 17.47 6.41 -13.48
C GLU A 341 18.97 6.71 -13.32
N GLU A 342 19.63 6.11 -12.32
CA GLU A 342 21.07 6.28 -12.09
C GLU A 342 21.94 5.50 -13.10
N GLY A 343 21.33 4.70 -13.98
CA GLY A 343 22.05 3.83 -14.91
C GLY A 343 22.87 2.74 -14.20
N ARG A 344 22.39 2.26 -13.05
CA ARG A 344 23.08 1.30 -12.18
C ARG A 344 22.36 -0.03 -12.24
N PHE A 345 22.94 -0.98 -12.96
CA PHE A 345 22.22 -2.16 -13.42
C PHE A 345 22.48 -3.38 -12.54
N ALA A 346 21.44 -4.18 -12.27
CA ALA A 346 21.54 -5.42 -11.48
C ALA A 346 22.53 -6.46 -12.05
N THR A 347 22.83 -6.38 -13.35
CA THR A 347 23.81 -7.22 -14.05
C THR A 347 25.25 -6.74 -13.87
N SER A 348 25.43 -5.46 -13.52
CA SER A 348 26.73 -4.82 -13.29
C SER A 348 27.17 -4.80 -11.83
N MET A 349 26.27 -5.20 -10.92
CA MET A 349 26.48 -5.20 -9.47
C MET A 349 26.43 -6.61 -8.93
N SER A 350 27.27 -6.91 -7.94
CA SER A 350 27.18 -8.14 -7.18
C SER A 350 25.91 -8.16 -6.31
N ASP A 351 25.40 -9.35 -6.00
CA ASP A 351 24.20 -9.49 -5.15
C ASP A 351 24.42 -8.84 -3.76
N ASN A 352 25.64 -8.89 -3.24
CA ASN A 352 26.01 -8.22 -1.98
C ASN A 352 25.90 -6.69 -2.06
N GLU A 353 26.27 -6.09 -3.19
CA GLU A 353 26.15 -4.64 -3.39
C GLU A 353 24.68 -4.22 -3.48
N ILE A 354 23.86 -4.97 -4.24
CA ILE A 354 22.43 -4.72 -4.37
C ILE A 354 21.75 -4.84 -3.00
N GLN A 355 22.08 -5.87 -2.23
CA GLN A 355 21.56 -6.07 -0.88
C GLN A 355 21.90 -4.90 0.05
N ALA A 356 23.16 -4.46 0.07
CA ALA A 356 23.63 -3.40 0.93
C ALA A 356 22.94 -2.06 0.60
N GLU A 357 22.81 -1.75 -0.69
CA GLU A 357 22.15 -0.52 -1.13
C GLU A 357 20.66 -0.51 -0.87
N PHE A 358 19.96 -1.63 -1.15
CA PHE A 358 18.55 -1.74 -0.85
C PHE A 358 18.30 -1.64 0.67
N SER A 359 19.14 -2.28 1.49
CA SER A 359 19.05 -2.21 2.96
C SER A 359 19.22 -0.78 3.49
N ASN A 360 20.17 -0.03 2.92
CA ASN A 360 20.35 1.39 3.25
C ASN A 360 19.14 2.22 2.79
N PHE A 361 18.64 1.98 1.58
CA PHE A 361 17.49 2.69 1.02
C PHE A 361 16.23 2.48 1.86
N ILE A 362 15.85 1.24 2.16
CA ILE A 362 14.64 0.93 2.94
C ILE A 362 14.74 1.48 4.36
N THR A 363 15.92 1.46 4.98
CA THR A 363 16.15 2.05 6.31
C THR A 363 15.98 3.57 6.29
N GLN A 364 16.50 4.26 5.26
CA GLN A 364 16.31 5.69 5.09
C GLN A 364 14.84 6.05 4.84
N GLN A 365 14.14 5.28 4.00
CA GLN A 365 12.71 5.49 3.75
C GLN A 365 11.88 5.26 5.01
N LYS A 366 12.26 4.28 5.85
CA LYS A 366 11.58 4.03 7.12
C LYS A 366 11.76 5.19 8.08
N ALA A 367 12.97 5.74 8.18
CA ALA A 367 13.22 6.93 8.98
C ALA A 367 12.41 8.15 8.49
N ARG A 368 12.25 8.33 7.17
CA ARG A 368 11.39 9.37 6.58
C ARG A 368 9.91 9.14 6.88
N LEU A 369 9.45 7.89 6.81
CA LEU A 369 8.08 7.52 7.18
C LEU A 369 7.81 7.84 8.65
N ASP A 370 8.71 7.41 9.53
CA ASP A 370 8.61 7.65 10.98
C ASP A 370 8.61 9.15 11.30
N GLN A 371 9.44 9.93 10.62
CA GLN A 371 9.44 11.39 10.77
C GLN A 371 8.11 12.00 10.29
N SER A 372 7.57 11.51 9.18
CA SER A 372 6.31 12.02 8.61
C SER A 372 5.12 11.67 9.50
N GLN A 373 5.06 10.44 10.02
CA GLN A 373 4.05 9.99 10.98
C GLN A 373 4.18 10.73 12.31
N GLN A 374 5.39 10.88 12.85
CA GLN A 374 5.64 11.70 14.04
C GLN A 374 5.21 13.16 13.83
N ALA A 375 5.37 13.73 12.64
CA ALA A 375 4.91 15.09 12.35
C ALA A 375 3.37 15.19 12.32
N LEU A 376 2.66 14.15 11.88
CA LEU A 376 1.20 14.08 11.97
C LEU A 376 0.76 13.99 13.45
N THR A 377 1.41 13.13 14.23
CA THR A 377 1.14 12.93 15.66
C THR A 377 1.49 14.15 16.53
N ARG A 378 2.67 14.76 16.35
CA ARG A 378 3.15 15.91 17.18
C ARG A 378 2.32 17.18 17.01
N SER A 379 1.40 17.22 16.05
CA SER A 379 0.59 18.40 15.82
C SER A 379 -0.37 18.74 16.98
N ALA A 380 -0.49 17.86 17.99
CA ALA A 380 -1.17 18.17 19.25
C ALA A 380 -0.52 19.29 20.09
N SER A 381 0.80 19.50 20.02
CA SER A 381 1.48 20.55 20.81
C SER A 381 1.38 21.96 20.21
N GLY A 382 0.98 22.06 18.94
CA GLY A 382 0.76 23.33 18.23
C GLY A 382 -0.68 23.85 18.26
N LEU A 383 -1.65 22.99 18.60
CA LEU A 383 -3.09 23.29 18.61
C LEU A 383 -3.42 24.54 19.45
N GLU A 384 -2.92 24.60 20.69
CA GLU A 384 -3.15 25.73 21.57
C GLU A 384 -2.56 27.02 20.99
N SER A 385 -1.35 26.96 20.41
CA SER A 385 -0.75 28.14 19.79
C SER A 385 -1.52 28.62 18.57
N ASP A 386 -1.96 27.72 17.70
CA ASP A 386 -2.76 28.07 16.51
C ASP A 386 -4.11 28.66 16.92
N TYR A 387 -4.78 28.07 17.91
CA TYR A 387 -6.03 28.58 18.45
C TYR A 387 -5.86 29.97 19.08
N GLN A 388 -4.85 30.16 19.95
CA GLN A 388 -4.59 31.46 20.57
C GLN A 388 -4.21 32.54 19.54
N ASN A 389 -3.50 32.17 18.49
CA ASN A 389 -3.21 33.07 17.37
C ASN A 389 -4.50 33.49 16.64
N MET A 390 -5.41 32.55 16.36
CA MET A 390 -6.71 32.87 15.75
C MET A 390 -7.53 33.81 16.62
N VAL A 391 -7.64 33.51 17.93
CA VAL A 391 -8.35 34.33 18.91
C VAL A 391 -7.77 35.74 18.98
N SER A 392 -6.44 35.87 19.04
CA SER A 392 -5.75 37.15 19.11
C SER A 392 -6.00 38.02 17.86
N ILE A 393 -5.98 37.41 16.67
CA ILE A 393 -6.31 38.12 15.42
C ILE A 393 -7.79 38.54 15.41
N SER A 394 -8.68 37.67 15.88
CA SER A 394 -10.12 37.96 16.00
C SER A 394 -10.39 39.15 16.93
N ASP A 395 -9.75 39.18 18.10
CA ASP A 395 -9.87 40.26 19.08
C ASP A 395 -9.34 41.59 18.53
N ALA A 396 -8.20 41.56 17.84
CA ALA A 396 -7.65 42.75 17.19
C ALA A 396 -8.58 43.30 16.11
N ALA A 397 -9.16 42.42 15.29
CA ALA A 397 -10.11 42.79 14.25
C ALA A 397 -11.40 43.39 14.85
N ALA A 398 -11.93 42.78 15.91
CA ALA A 398 -13.10 43.29 16.62
C ALA A 398 -12.86 44.68 17.24
N ALA A 399 -11.67 44.91 17.81
CA ALA A 399 -11.29 46.21 18.37
C ALA A 399 -11.11 47.30 17.29
N ASN A 400 -10.55 46.94 16.13
CA ASN A 400 -10.32 47.86 15.02
C ASN A 400 -11.58 48.10 14.15
N GLY A 401 -12.57 47.23 14.25
CA GLY A 401 -13.80 47.26 13.44
C GLY A 401 -13.60 46.78 11.99
N ASN A 402 -12.43 46.26 11.66
CA ASN A 402 -12.11 45.65 10.37
C ASN A 402 -10.95 44.64 10.51
N ILE A 403 -10.81 43.77 9.50
CA ILE A 403 -9.67 42.85 9.37
C ILE A 403 -8.92 43.12 8.06
N SER A 404 -7.61 43.29 8.14
CA SER A 404 -6.75 43.48 6.97
C SER A 404 -6.57 42.17 6.17
N ALA A 405 -6.08 42.29 4.93
CA ALA A 405 -5.80 41.12 4.10
C ALA A 405 -4.70 40.21 4.70
N GLU A 406 -3.70 40.82 5.36
CA GLU A 406 -2.63 40.09 6.04
C GLU A 406 -3.17 39.33 7.26
N GLU A 407 -3.98 39.99 8.09
CA GLU A 407 -4.65 39.36 9.23
C GLU A 407 -5.59 38.23 8.78
N LYS A 408 -6.36 38.42 7.68
CA LYS A 408 -7.19 37.36 7.10
C LYS A 408 -6.34 36.15 6.70
N SER A 409 -5.22 36.38 6.01
CA SER A 409 -4.31 35.31 5.57
C SER A 409 -3.71 34.54 6.76
N ASN A 410 -3.33 35.25 7.82
CA ASN A 410 -2.78 34.64 9.04
C ASN A 410 -3.85 33.84 9.79
N LEU A 411 -5.07 34.37 9.89
CA LEU A 411 -6.21 33.67 10.49
C LEU A 411 -6.51 32.37 9.73
N ILE A 412 -6.58 32.42 8.39
CA ILE A 412 -6.78 31.23 7.56
C ILE A 412 -5.66 30.21 7.78
N SER A 413 -4.41 30.66 7.88
CA SER A 413 -3.26 29.75 8.07
C SER A 413 -3.35 28.98 9.40
N SER A 414 -3.64 29.69 10.51
CA SER A 414 -3.81 29.04 11.82
C SER A 414 -5.07 28.14 11.85
N ALA A 415 -6.17 28.58 11.23
CA ALA A 415 -7.39 27.77 11.12
C ALA A 415 -7.18 26.50 10.31
N THR A 416 -6.42 26.56 9.21
CA THR A 416 -6.07 25.39 8.39
C THR A 416 -5.32 24.34 9.21
N ASN A 417 -4.31 24.75 9.96
CA ASN A 417 -3.55 23.85 10.82
C ASN A 417 -4.44 23.22 11.90
N LEU A 418 -5.24 24.04 12.58
CA LEU A 418 -6.18 23.59 13.60
C LEU A 418 -7.16 22.54 13.04
N ILE A 419 -7.83 22.83 11.94
CA ILE A 419 -8.83 21.93 11.33
C ILE A 419 -8.21 20.59 10.90
N ILE A 420 -7.03 20.61 10.28
CA ILE A 420 -6.35 19.37 9.87
C ILE A 420 -6.01 18.52 11.10
N ASN A 421 -5.51 19.15 12.16
CA ASN A 421 -5.16 18.44 13.38
C ASN A 421 -6.39 17.87 14.08
N GLN A 422 -7.49 18.61 14.12
CA GLN A 422 -8.77 18.12 14.66
C GLN A 422 -9.25 16.89 13.89
N LEU A 423 -9.17 16.91 12.55
CA LEU A 423 -9.53 15.76 11.71
C LEU A 423 -8.58 14.56 11.86
N LEU A 424 -7.28 14.81 12.04
CA LEU A 424 -6.31 13.73 12.30
C LEU A 424 -6.61 13.01 13.63
N ASN A 425 -7.13 13.74 14.62
CA ASN A 425 -7.60 13.23 15.91
C ASN A 425 -9.05 12.71 15.87
N ASP A 426 -9.61 12.44 14.69
CA ASP A 426 -10.95 11.89 14.50
C ASP A 426 -12.08 12.71 15.13
N MET A 427 -11.90 14.03 15.25
CA MET A 427 -12.98 14.90 15.72
C MET A 427 -14.15 14.92 14.75
N GLU A 428 -15.33 14.57 15.26
CA GLU A 428 -16.56 14.54 14.47
C GLU A 428 -17.04 15.95 14.12
N ASN A 429 -16.89 16.90 15.05
CA ASN A 429 -17.31 18.29 14.92
C ASN A 429 -16.08 19.20 14.89
N ILE A 430 -16.07 20.15 13.96
CA ILE A 430 -14.97 21.09 13.73
C ILE A 430 -15.49 22.49 14.06
N PRO A 431 -15.19 23.05 15.25
CA PRO A 431 -15.87 24.25 15.77
C PRO A 431 -15.83 25.46 14.83
N VAL A 432 -14.67 25.73 14.22
CA VAL A 432 -14.50 26.85 13.29
C VAL A 432 -15.36 26.67 12.04
N MET A 433 -15.47 25.45 11.52
CA MET A 433 -16.27 25.14 10.34
C MET A 433 -17.77 25.19 10.62
N GLU A 434 -18.18 24.73 11.80
CA GLU A 434 -19.57 24.81 12.28
C GLU A 434 -20.01 26.27 12.45
N GLY A 435 -19.15 27.13 13.02
CA GLY A 435 -19.39 28.57 13.14
C GLY A 435 -19.53 29.29 11.80
N LEU A 436 -18.89 28.78 10.74
CA LEU A 436 -19.05 29.30 9.37
C LEU A 436 -20.33 28.80 8.70
N ASN A 437 -20.64 27.51 8.85
CA ASN A 437 -21.79 26.86 8.26
C ASN A 437 -22.14 25.58 9.04
N ALA A 438 -23.29 25.54 9.72
CA ALA A 438 -23.73 24.36 10.46
C ALA A 438 -23.85 23.09 9.60
N ASP A 439 -24.11 23.22 8.29
CA ASP A 439 -24.22 22.11 7.34
C ASP A 439 -22.89 21.78 6.61
N TYR A 440 -21.74 22.28 7.07
CA TYR A 440 -20.45 22.11 6.40
C TYR A 440 -20.11 20.64 6.08
N LYS A 441 -20.54 19.70 6.94
CA LYS A 441 -20.35 18.25 6.76
C LYS A 441 -20.98 17.70 5.48
N ASN A 442 -22.01 18.36 4.96
CA ASN A 442 -22.69 17.95 3.73
C ASN A 442 -21.98 18.41 2.45
N SER A 443 -21.03 19.35 2.56
CA SER A 443 -20.31 19.90 1.41
C SER A 443 -19.39 18.86 0.74
N THR A 444 -19.28 18.95 -0.59
CA THR A 444 -18.41 18.08 -1.37
C THR A 444 -16.94 18.27 -1.00
N ASP A 445 -16.51 19.52 -0.76
CA ASP A 445 -15.14 19.84 -0.37
C ASP A 445 -14.80 19.21 0.99
N PHE A 446 -15.69 19.25 1.98
CA PHE A 446 -15.44 18.62 3.27
C PHE A 446 -15.39 17.09 3.19
N LYS A 447 -16.25 16.45 2.40
CA LYS A 447 -16.18 14.99 2.15
C LYS A 447 -14.89 14.58 1.45
N THR A 448 -14.41 15.43 0.53
CA THR A 448 -13.12 15.24 -0.14
C THR A 448 -11.98 15.36 0.88
N LEU A 449 -12.03 16.37 1.76
CA LEU A 449 -11.08 16.54 2.85
C LEU A 449 -11.05 15.31 3.79
N GLN A 450 -12.21 14.79 4.19
CA GLN A 450 -12.28 13.56 5.01
C GLN A 450 -11.61 12.37 4.32
N THR A 451 -11.77 12.24 3.00
CA THR A 451 -11.12 11.20 2.20
C THR A 451 -9.60 11.38 2.18
N LEU A 452 -9.12 12.62 1.99
CA LEU A 452 -7.69 12.95 2.04
C LEU A 452 -7.09 12.61 3.41
N ILE A 453 -7.77 12.98 4.51
CA ILE A 453 -7.30 12.67 5.88
C ILE A 453 -7.30 11.16 6.13
N THR A 454 -8.31 10.43 5.65
CA THR A 454 -8.36 8.96 5.76
C THR A 454 -7.17 8.32 5.04
N ASN A 455 -6.89 8.75 3.81
CA ASN A 455 -5.76 8.26 3.03
C ASN A 455 -4.43 8.65 3.69
N LEU A 456 -4.33 9.86 4.24
CA LEU A 456 -3.15 10.36 4.94
C LEU A 456 -2.81 9.49 6.17
N LYS A 457 -3.82 9.06 6.94
CA LYS A 457 -3.66 8.15 8.09
C LYS A 457 -3.36 6.70 7.69
N ALA A 458 -3.82 6.29 6.51
CA ALA A 458 -3.64 4.94 6.00
C ALA A 458 -2.29 4.74 5.29
N SER A 459 -1.75 5.80 4.67
CA SER A 459 -0.56 5.71 3.83
C SER A 459 0.67 5.23 4.61
N ALA A 460 1.42 4.36 3.96
CA ALA A 460 2.71 3.86 4.42
C ALA A 460 3.85 4.43 3.58
N ASP A 461 3.61 5.45 2.75
CA ASP A 461 4.61 6.06 1.87
C ASP A 461 4.89 7.51 2.31
N PRO A 462 6.14 7.86 2.69
CA PRO A 462 6.47 9.21 3.11
C PRO A 462 6.21 10.30 2.04
N ASP A 463 6.38 9.97 0.76
CA ASP A 463 6.15 10.94 -0.32
C ASP A 463 4.65 11.17 -0.55
N GLU A 464 3.85 10.10 -0.48
CA GLU A 464 2.40 10.18 -0.57
C GLU A 464 1.81 10.95 0.63
N ILE A 465 2.32 10.70 1.85
CA ILE A 465 1.94 11.45 3.05
C ILE A 465 2.18 12.95 2.86
N ALA A 466 3.34 13.36 2.34
CA ALA A 466 3.66 14.76 2.09
C ALA A 466 2.73 15.39 1.05
N GLN A 467 2.39 14.66 -0.01
CA GLN A 467 1.46 15.11 -1.04
C GLN A 467 0.03 15.26 -0.49
N LEU A 468 -0.49 14.23 0.18
CA LEU A 468 -1.83 14.23 0.77
C LEU A 468 -1.99 15.34 1.81
N LYS A 469 -0.96 15.59 2.63
CA LYS A 469 -0.95 16.70 3.60
C LYS A 469 -1.05 18.05 2.89
N THR A 470 -0.25 18.27 1.85
CA THR A 470 -0.30 19.51 1.05
C THR A 470 -1.69 19.70 0.42
N GLN A 471 -2.25 18.65 -0.19
CA GLN A 471 -3.60 18.69 -0.78
C GLN A 471 -4.69 18.99 0.25
N ALA A 472 -4.59 18.42 1.44
CA ALA A 472 -5.51 18.73 2.54
C ALA A 472 -5.40 20.20 2.98
N GLN A 473 -4.17 20.72 3.13
CA GLN A 473 -3.91 22.12 3.48
C GLN A 473 -4.44 23.10 2.44
N GLU A 474 -4.19 22.83 1.16
CA GLU A 474 -4.70 23.65 0.06
C GLU A 474 -6.22 23.64 0.00
N LEU A 475 -6.85 22.47 0.22
CA LEU A 475 -8.30 22.35 0.20
C LEU A 475 -8.94 23.11 1.36
N VAL A 476 -8.44 22.97 2.60
CA VAL A 476 -8.96 23.72 3.75
C VAL A 476 -8.76 25.23 3.55
N THR A 477 -7.58 25.64 3.08
CA THR A 477 -7.29 27.05 2.80
C THR A 477 -8.28 27.61 1.79
N LYS A 478 -8.55 26.88 0.70
CA LYS A 478 -9.55 27.26 -0.31
C LYS A 478 -10.97 27.34 0.28
N MET A 479 -11.35 26.40 1.13
CA MET A 479 -12.66 26.40 1.80
C MET A 479 -12.83 27.63 2.70
N LEU A 480 -11.79 28.00 3.45
CA LEU A 480 -11.81 29.16 4.35
C LEU A 480 -11.75 30.49 3.59
N ASP A 481 -10.96 30.56 2.51
CA ASP A 481 -10.78 31.81 1.75
C ASP A 481 -12.07 32.25 1.03
N ALA A 482 -13.00 31.32 0.80
CA ALA A 482 -14.33 31.60 0.27
C ALA A 482 -15.19 32.49 1.18
N TYR A 483 -14.84 32.64 2.46
CA TYR A 483 -15.53 33.49 3.41
C TYR A 483 -14.88 34.87 3.54
N THR A 484 -15.71 35.87 3.85
CA THR A 484 -15.21 37.21 4.18
C THR A 484 -14.46 37.20 5.52
N GLY A 485 -13.56 38.17 5.71
CA GLY A 485 -12.84 38.31 6.98
C GLY A 485 -13.77 38.43 8.18
N ASP A 486 -14.85 39.20 8.07
CA ASP A 486 -15.85 39.36 9.14
C ASP A 486 -16.58 38.04 9.47
N GLN A 487 -16.83 37.19 8.48
CA GLN A 487 -17.42 35.86 8.70
C GLN A 487 -16.44 34.93 9.43
N LEU A 488 -15.16 34.98 9.06
CA LEU A 488 -14.10 34.22 9.72
C LEU A 488 -13.93 34.66 11.19
N VAL A 489 -13.86 35.97 11.46
CA VAL A 489 -13.82 36.54 12.82
C VAL A 489 -15.01 36.06 13.65
N LYS A 490 -16.24 36.17 13.11
CA LYS A 490 -17.44 35.68 13.81
C LYS A 490 -17.40 34.18 14.10
N ALA A 491 -16.90 33.38 13.16
CA ALA A 491 -16.74 31.95 13.37
C ALA A 491 -15.71 31.65 14.48
N VAL A 492 -14.57 32.34 14.48
CA VAL A 492 -13.58 32.23 15.57
C VAL A 492 -14.16 32.69 16.90
N ASP A 493 -14.89 33.79 16.95
CA ASP A 493 -15.54 34.28 18.17
C ASP A 493 -16.53 33.27 18.74
N SER A 494 -17.25 32.53 17.88
CA SER A 494 -18.14 31.44 18.32
C SER A 494 -17.42 30.24 18.94
N THR A 495 -16.10 30.13 18.73
CA THR A 495 -15.28 29.08 19.35
C THR A 495 -14.72 29.48 20.71
N LYS A 496 -14.86 30.73 21.14
CA LYS A 496 -14.33 31.23 22.43
C LYS A 496 -15.10 30.65 23.61
N PRO A 497 -14.46 30.51 24.79
CA PRO A 497 -15.18 30.21 26.01
C PRO A 497 -16.17 31.33 26.35
N ILE A 498 -17.25 30.97 27.02
CA ILE A 498 -18.29 31.90 27.42
C ILE A 498 -17.86 32.52 28.75
N GLU A 499 -17.66 33.84 28.74
CA GLU A 499 -17.20 34.58 29.91
C GLU A 499 -18.29 35.50 30.46
N VAL A 500 -18.57 35.35 31.76
CA VAL A 500 -19.48 36.19 32.52
C VAL A 500 -18.65 37.20 33.32
N THR A 501 -18.25 38.29 32.65
CA THR A 501 -17.42 39.36 33.22
C THR A 501 -18.05 40.73 32.96
N GLY A 502 -17.54 41.77 33.63
CA GLY A 502 -17.94 43.16 33.44
C GLY A 502 -19.46 43.37 33.39
N ALA A 503 -19.94 43.97 32.28
CA ALA A 503 -21.34 44.29 32.08
C ALA A 503 -22.27 43.06 32.11
N THR A 504 -21.85 41.93 31.54
CA THR A 504 -22.64 40.69 31.57
C THR A 504 -22.83 40.23 33.01
N ARG A 505 -21.76 40.21 33.81
CA ARG A 505 -21.81 39.87 35.24
C ARG A 505 -22.75 40.79 36.01
N ASP A 506 -22.62 42.11 35.80
CA ASP A 506 -23.45 43.12 36.45
C ASP A 506 -24.92 42.95 36.08
N ASN A 507 -25.23 42.65 34.81
CA ASN A 507 -26.60 42.42 34.33
C ASN A 507 -27.20 41.14 34.91
N VAL A 508 -26.44 40.04 34.98
CA VAL A 508 -26.90 38.78 35.61
C VAL A 508 -27.30 39.03 37.06
N ILE A 509 -26.48 39.77 37.81
CA ILE A 509 -26.74 40.08 39.21
C ILE A 509 -27.91 41.07 39.34
N TYR A 510 -27.96 42.12 38.52
CA TYR A 510 -29.00 43.14 38.53
C TYR A 510 -30.39 42.59 38.21
N ASN A 511 -30.47 41.72 37.21
CA ASN A 511 -31.72 41.09 36.77
C ASN A 511 -32.12 39.88 37.64
N SER A 512 -31.26 39.43 38.55
CA SER A 512 -31.57 38.34 39.48
C SER A 512 -32.55 38.80 40.56
N ALA A 513 -33.45 37.89 40.98
CA ALA A 513 -34.30 38.09 42.15
C ALA A 513 -33.50 38.31 43.46
N LEU A 514 -32.20 37.99 43.45
CA LEU A 514 -31.28 38.15 44.57
C LEU A 514 -30.61 39.54 44.62
N PHE A 515 -30.82 40.42 43.64
CA PHE A 515 -30.08 41.69 43.49
C PHE A 515 -30.04 42.54 44.78
N SER A 516 -31.20 42.77 45.40
CA SER A 516 -31.30 43.62 46.59
C SER A 516 -30.54 43.04 47.80
N GLU A 517 -30.59 41.72 47.95
CA GLU A 517 -29.90 41.00 49.03
C GLU A 517 -28.40 40.90 48.78
N TYR A 518 -28.01 40.72 47.50
CA TYR A 518 -26.63 40.80 47.06
C TYR A 518 -26.07 42.20 47.40
N GLN A 519 -26.72 43.29 46.99
CA GLN A 519 -26.28 44.66 47.30
C GLN A 519 -26.21 44.95 48.81
N ALA A 520 -27.15 44.41 49.58
CA ALA A 520 -27.18 44.56 51.04
C ALA A 520 -26.18 43.65 51.78
N ASN A 521 -25.38 42.86 51.05
CA ASN A 521 -24.40 41.93 51.61
C ASN A 521 -25.01 40.95 52.64
N VAL A 522 -26.18 40.40 52.30
CA VAL A 522 -26.97 39.56 53.20
C VAL A 522 -26.25 38.25 53.51
N SER A 523 -26.32 37.85 54.78
CA SER A 523 -25.94 36.51 55.22
C SER A 523 -27.19 35.66 55.46
N ARG A 524 -27.23 34.47 54.87
CA ARG A 524 -28.32 33.50 55.08
C ARG A 524 -27.91 32.51 56.15
N SER A 525 -28.86 32.09 56.98
CA SER A 525 -28.57 31.23 58.13
C SER A 525 -29.62 30.16 58.37
N THR A 526 -29.18 29.00 58.84
CA THR A 526 -30.07 27.90 59.23
C THR A 526 -30.78 28.16 60.56
N SER A 527 -31.72 27.28 60.86
CA SER A 527 -32.28 27.16 62.21
C SER A 527 -31.20 26.92 63.28
N ARG A 528 -31.43 27.44 64.50
CA ARG A 528 -30.46 27.29 65.60
C ARG A 528 -30.38 25.82 66.07
N GLY A 529 -29.17 25.27 66.16
CA GLY A 529 -28.96 23.96 66.76
C GLY A 529 -27.50 23.53 66.86
N LYS A 530 -27.26 22.22 66.98
CA LYS A 530 -25.90 21.67 67.05
C LYS A 530 -25.27 21.70 65.65
N GLN A 531 -23.95 21.66 65.58
CA GLN A 531 -23.26 21.43 64.32
C GLN A 531 -23.45 19.96 63.96
N ASP A 532 -24.34 19.67 63.02
CA ASP A 532 -24.70 18.31 62.58
C ASP A 532 -25.03 18.28 61.08
N ASP A 533 -25.11 17.06 60.55
CA ASP A 533 -25.24 16.73 59.13
C ASP A 533 -26.49 17.37 58.53
N GLY A 534 -27.64 17.15 59.18
CA GLY A 534 -28.91 17.69 58.67
C GLY A 534 -28.95 19.21 58.57
N ARG A 535 -28.16 19.95 59.37
CA ARG A 535 -28.07 21.41 59.25
C ARG A 535 -27.07 21.88 58.21
N LEU A 536 -26.03 21.10 57.96
CA LEU A 536 -25.18 21.37 56.82
C LEU A 536 -25.96 21.14 55.51
N ASP A 537 -26.72 20.06 55.45
CA ASP A 537 -27.63 19.80 54.33
C ASP A 537 -28.66 20.93 54.17
N GLU A 538 -29.22 21.44 55.29
CA GLU A 538 -30.12 22.60 55.29
C GLU A 538 -29.45 23.84 54.66
N ILE A 539 -28.24 24.22 55.08
CA ILE A 539 -27.58 25.42 54.55
C ILE A 539 -27.15 25.23 53.08
N GLN A 540 -26.72 24.04 52.70
CA GLN A 540 -26.34 23.72 51.31
C GLN A 540 -27.56 23.74 50.39
N ASN A 541 -28.71 23.22 50.83
CA ASN A 541 -29.95 23.30 50.07
C ASN A 541 -30.42 24.74 49.90
N MET A 542 -30.26 25.58 50.93
CA MET A 542 -30.51 27.02 50.82
C MET A 542 -29.56 27.68 49.81
N ALA A 543 -28.25 27.38 49.88
CA ALA A 543 -27.27 27.89 48.92
C ALA A 543 -27.57 27.44 47.49
N LYS A 544 -27.90 26.16 47.29
CA LYS A 544 -28.28 25.60 45.99
C LYS A 544 -29.53 26.27 45.42
N ALA A 545 -30.52 26.57 46.25
CA ALA A 545 -31.72 27.31 45.80
C ALA A 545 -31.39 28.73 45.32
N ASP A 546 -30.50 29.43 46.03
CA ASP A 546 -30.02 30.75 45.61
C ASP A 546 -29.19 30.67 44.33
N LEU A 547 -28.30 29.68 44.22
CA LEU A 547 -27.52 29.43 43.00
C LEU A 547 -28.40 29.12 41.79
N ASN A 548 -29.43 28.29 41.96
CA ASN A 548 -30.42 28.03 40.89
C ASN A 548 -31.16 29.30 40.49
N THR A 549 -31.51 30.16 41.44
CA THR A 549 -32.17 31.45 41.16
C THR A 549 -31.26 32.36 40.32
N LEU A 550 -29.96 32.40 40.66
CA LEU A 550 -28.96 33.14 39.89
C LEU A 550 -28.73 32.52 38.51
N ALA A 551 -28.72 31.19 38.41
CA ALA A 551 -28.55 30.46 37.16
C ALA A 551 -29.65 30.75 36.14
N GLU A 552 -30.91 30.94 36.57
CA GLU A 552 -31.98 31.36 35.65
C GLU A 552 -31.74 32.77 35.07
N SER A 553 -31.23 33.70 35.88
CA SER A 553 -30.84 35.04 35.39
C SER A 553 -29.66 34.94 34.42
N LEU A 554 -28.68 34.09 34.73
CA LEU A 554 -27.54 33.82 33.85
C LEU A 554 -27.98 33.25 32.50
N LYS A 555 -28.86 32.24 32.48
CA LYS A 555 -29.40 31.67 31.24
C LYS A 555 -30.13 32.72 30.42
N ALA A 556 -30.97 33.53 31.05
CA ALA A 556 -31.69 34.60 30.35
C ALA A 556 -30.74 35.63 29.73
N GLN A 557 -29.70 36.04 30.47
CA GLN A 557 -28.69 36.98 29.97
C GLN A 557 -27.91 36.38 28.80
N LEU A 558 -27.37 35.17 28.95
CA LEU A 558 -26.60 34.49 27.90
C LEU A 558 -27.45 34.21 26.66
N LYS A 559 -28.72 33.83 26.83
CA LYS A 559 -29.65 33.64 25.70
C LYS A 559 -29.91 34.93 24.93
N SER A 560 -29.97 36.06 25.64
CA SER A 560 -30.08 37.38 25.02
C SER A 560 -28.81 37.82 24.29
N GLU A 561 -27.62 37.47 24.81
CA GLU A 561 -26.33 37.88 24.25
C GLU A 561 -25.88 36.99 23.08
N LEU A 562 -26.06 35.66 23.20
CA LEU A 562 -25.60 34.68 22.21
C LEU A 562 -26.62 34.42 21.09
N GLY A 563 -27.90 34.69 21.32
CA GLY A 563 -28.95 34.55 20.32
C GLY A 563 -29.01 33.14 19.73
N THR A 564 -28.77 33.01 18.42
CA THR A 564 -28.78 31.70 17.73
C THR A 564 -27.60 30.79 18.09
N ALA A 565 -26.53 31.34 18.65
CA ALA A 565 -25.38 30.56 19.12
C ALA A 565 -25.59 30.00 20.55
N TYR A 566 -26.73 30.28 21.18
CA TYR A 566 -27.04 29.77 22.51
C TYR A 566 -27.38 28.27 22.49
N ASP A 567 -26.51 27.45 23.07
CA ASP A 567 -26.76 26.03 23.33
C ASP A 567 -27.22 25.82 24.78
N GLU A 568 -28.51 25.56 24.98
CA GLU A 568 -29.11 25.33 26.31
C GLU A 568 -28.48 24.12 27.03
N ALA A 569 -28.16 23.04 26.31
CA ALA A 569 -27.63 21.82 26.91
C ALA A 569 -26.19 22.04 27.40
N GLU A 570 -25.36 22.71 26.58
CA GLU A 570 -24.00 23.07 26.94
C GLU A 570 -23.96 24.04 28.13
N ILE A 571 -24.76 25.10 28.08
CA ILE A 571 -24.85 26.09 29.17
C ILE A 571 -25.35 25.44 30.47
N GLN A 572 -26.34 24.57 30.40
CA GLN A 572 -26.86 23.89 31.58
C GLN A 572 -25.81 22.97 32.21
N LYS A 573 -24.91 22.37 31.41
CA LYS A 573 -23.76 21.62 31.91
C LYS A 573 -22.82 22.51 32.71
N TYR A 574 -22.39 23.65 32.14
CA TYR A 574 -21.51 24.61 32.82
C TYR A 574 -22.12 25.15 34.12
N ILE A 575 -23.43 25.37 34.14
CA ILE A 575 -24.16 25.77 35.36
C ILE A 575 -24.11 24.67 36.42
N ASN A 576 -24.36 23.41 36.06
CA ASN A 576 -24.38 22.31 37.01
C ASN A 576 -23.00 22.11 37.66
N ASP A 577 -21.94 22.11 36.84
CA ASP A 577 -20.54 22.02 37.27
C ASP A 577 -20.24 23.18 38.25
N ALA A 578 -20.54 24.42 37.85
CA ALA A 578 -20.31 25.60 38.67
C ALA A 578 -21.08 25.59 40.02
N ILE A 579 -22.31 25.07 40.04
CA ILE A 579 -23.09 24.92 41.28
C ILE A 579 -22.38 23.94 42.22
N ASN A 580 -22.01 22.77 41.71
CA ASN A 580 -21.41 21.71 42.52
C ASN A 580 -20.01 22.11 43.02
N ASP A 581 -19.19 22.75 42.18
CA ASP A 581 -17.89 23.31 42.58
C ASP A 581 -18.02 24.38 43.67
N THR A 582 -19.02 25.24 43.54
CA THR A 582 -19.28 26.29 44.53
C THR A 582 -19.69 25.69 45.87
N LEU A 583 -20.59 24.70 45.86
CA LEU A 583 -21.01 24.01 47.08
C LEU A 583 -19.85 23.21 47.69
N ALA A 584 -19.02 22.56 46.88
CA ALA A 584 -17.84 21.83 47.32
C ALA A 584 -16.85 22.78 48.02
N THR A 585 -16.50 23.90 47.37
CA THR A 585 -15.62 24.95 47.92
C THR A 585 -16.11 25.43 49.28
N PHE A 586 -17.39 25.80 49.38
CA PHE A 586 -17.98 26.29 50.63
C PHE A 586 -18.02 25.22 51.73
N THR A 587 -18.16 23.94 51.34
CA THR A 587 -18.20 22.81 52.27
C THR A 587 -16.82 22.42 52.79
N GLN A 588 -15.81 22.40 51.91
CA GLN A 588 -14.41 22.16 52.29
C GLN A 588 -13.89 23.23 53.24
N ASN A 589 -14.34 24.47 53.05
CA ASN A 589 -13.98 25.61 53.90
C ASN A 589 -14.84 25.77 55.16
N VAL A 590 -15.66 24.76 55.52
CA VAL A 590 -16.48 24.81 56.74
C VAL A 590 -15.63 25.17 57.95
N SER A 591 -15.97 26.29 58.56
CA SER A 591 -15.24 26.81 59.72
C SER A 591 -16.18 27.07 60.89
N ARG A 592 -15.62 27.19 62.10
CA ARG A 592 -16.38 27.41 63.33
C ARG A 592 -15.86 28.63 64.07
N ARG A 593 -16.75 29.59 64.36
CA ARG A 593 -16.40 30.82 65.08
C ARG A 593 -17.43 31.19 66.16
N ASN A 594 -17.00 32.01 67.11
CA ASN A 594 -17.91 32.61 68.08
C ASN A 594 -18.57 33.84 67.44
N GLY A 595 -19.87 33.77 67.19
CA GLY A 595 -20.66 34.94 66.78
C GLY A 595 -21.01 35.79 68.00
N HIS A 596 -20.65 37.08 67.97
CA HIS A 596 -21.01 38.07 68.99
C HIS A 596 -22.47 38.55 68.84
N GLY A 597 -23.41 37.62 68.62
CA GLY A 597 -24.85 37.92 68.50
C GLY A 597 -25.35 38.21 67.08
N ASN A 598 -24.47 38.61 66.16
CA ASN A 598 -24.78 38.78 64.73
C ASN A 598 -24.29 37.53 63.96
N TYR A 599 -25.19 36.90 63.22
CA TYR A 599 -24.91 35.71 62.41
C TYR A 599 -24.55 36.13 60.98
N ASN A 600 -23.48 36.93 60.84
CA ASN A 600 -23.02 37.45 59.55
C ASN A 600 -21.62 36.95 59.23
N THR A 601 -21.35 36.74 57.95
CA THR A 601 -20.04 36.36 57.39
C THR A 601 -19.64 37.37 56.31
N GLY A 602 -18.34 37.53 56.09
CA GLY A 602 -17.80 38.52 55.14
C GLY A 602 -18.13 38.19 53.68
N ALA A 603 -18.08 39.19 52.79
CA ALA A 603 -18.25 39.00 51.35
C ALA A 603 -17.06 38.28 50.70
N ASP A 604 -15.93 38.22 51.40
CA ASP A 604 -14.71 37.50 51.09
C ASP A 604 -14.72 36.05 51.61
N GLU A 605 -15.74 35.65 52.36
CA GLU A 605 -15.78 34.37 53.07
C GLU A 605 -16.46 33.28 52.25
N GLN A 606 -15.67 32.54 51.46
CA GLN A 606 -16.07 31.39 50.65
C GLN A 606 -16.28 30.12 51.49
N ALA A 607 -17.15 30.17 52.50
CA ALA A 607 -17.33 29.11 53.48
C ALA A 607 -18.74 29.02 54.06
N PHE A 608 -19.17 27.80 54.40
CA PHE A 608 -20.26 27.61 55.36
C PHE A 608 -19.74 27.73 56.80
N VAL A 609 -20.04 28.84 57.46
CA VAL A 609 -19.51 29.16 58.79
C VAL A 609 -20.50 28.78 59.87
N PHE A 610 -20.08 27.92 60.80
CA PHE A 610 -20.86 27.63 61.99
C PHE A 610 -20.60 28.69 63.08
N LEU A 611 -21.53 29.63 63.22
CA LEU A 611 -21.48 30.71 64.21
C LEU A 611 -22.24 30.32 65.47
N ARG A 612 -21.55 30.30 66.62
CA ARG A 612 -22.15 30.04 67.94
C ARG A 612 -22.10 31.27 68.84
N ARG A 613 -23.11 31.46 69.69
CA ARG A 613 -23.01 32.45 70.78
C ARG A 613 -21.98 31.97 71.81
N SER A 614 -21.15 32.88 72.32
CA SER A 614 -20.18 32.57 73.37
C SER A 614 -20.84 31.81 74.54
N GLY A 615 -20.19 30.75 75.01
CA GLY A 615 -20.70 29.88 76.09
C GLY A 615 -21.79 28.88 75.67
N THR A 616 -22.17 28.79 74.39
CA THR A 616 -23.20 27.84 73.94
C THR A 616 -22.65 26.80 72.96
N SER A 617 -23.16 25.56 73.04
CA SER A 617 -22.86 24.48 72.08
C SER A 617 -23.74 24.52 70.83
N LYS A 618 -24.71 25.44 70.77
CA LYS A 618 -25.67 25.60 69.67
C LYS A 618 -25.42 26.89 68.89
N GLY A 619 -25.39 26.79 67.57
CA GLY A 619 -25.14 27.86 66.62
C GLY A 619 -26.03 27.76 65.39
N ARG A 620 -25.61 28.41 64.31
CA ARG A 620 -26.23 28.36 62.98
C ARG A 620 -25.12 28.22 61.95
N TYR A 621 -25.40 27.51 60.86
CA TYR A 621 -24.59 27.66 59.66
C TYR A 621 -24.99 28.93 58.94
N VAL A 622 -24.00 29.61 58.37
CA VAL A 622 -24.16 30.88 57.68
C VAL A 622 -23.30 30.90 56.42
N TYR A 623 -23.79 31.49 55.34
CA TYR A 623 -22.96 31.94 54.22
C TYR A 623 -23.33 33.37 53.83
N ASN A 624 -22.40 34.03 53.14
CA ASN A 624 -22.61 35.33 52.56
C ASN A 624 -23.10 35.20 51.10
N LEU A 625 -24.17 35.91 50.74
CA LEU A 625 -24.76 35.82 49.40
C LEU A 625 -23.88 36.41 48.31
N GLN A 626 -23.11 37.48 48.60
CA GLN A 626 -22.15 38.04 47.64
C GLN A 626 -21.01 37.06 47.37
N ALA A 627 -20.45 36.47 48.43
CA ALA A 627 -19.41 35.45 48.29
C ALA A 627 -19.90 34.27 47.45
N LEU A 628 -21.10 33.75 47.74
CA LEU A 628 -21.69 32.62 47.02
C LEU A 628 -21.92 32.94 45.53
N THR A 629 -22.52 34.11 45.25
CA THR A 629 -22.79 34.59 43.89
C THR A 629 -21.51 34.76 43.09
N ASN A 630 -20.49 35.39 43.67
CA ASN A 630 -19.25 35.65 42.98
C ASN A 630 -18.46 34.38 42.68
N THR A 631 -18.34 33.48 43.66
CA THR A 631 -17.70 32.18 43.47
C THR A 631 -18.41 31.36 42.39
N PHE A 632 -19.74 31.37 42.34
CA PHE A 632 -20.48 30.67 41.29
C PHE A 632 -20.17 31.19 39.88
N LEU A 633 -20.16 32.51 39.68
CA LEU A 633 -19.86 33.09 38.36
C LEU A 633 -18.39 32.85 37.96
N ASP A 634 -17.48 32.84 38.93
CA ASP A 634 -16.07 32.51 38.69
C ASP A 634 -15.90 31.03 38.31
N ASN A 635 -16.60 30.12 39.00
CA ASN A 635 -16.61 28.69 38.68
C ASN A 635 -17.30 28.40 37.35
N PHE A 636 -18.34 29.15 36.97
CA PHE A 636 -18.95 29.06 35.64
C PHE A 636 -17.95 29.39 34.54
N ASN A 637 -17.17 30.48 34.69
CA ASN A 637 -16.13 30.85 33.74
C ASN A 637 -15.03 29.77 33.66
N ALA A 638 -14.64 29.19 34.80
CA ALA A 638 -13.66 28.10 34.85
C ALA A 638 -14.17 26.83 34.15
N ALA A 639 -15.44 26.45 34.38
CA ALA A 639 -16.09 25.33 33.71
C ALA A 639 -16.16 25.57 32.20
N SER A 640 -16.65 26.73 31.76
CA SER A 640 -16.72 27.07 30.33
C SER A 640 -15.35 27.02 29.66
N LYS A 641 -14.30 27.58 30.30
CA LYS A 641 -12.94 27.55 29.76
C LYS A 641 -12.40 26.13 29.60
N THR A 642 -12.57 25.29 30.60
CA THR A 642 -12.06 23.90 30.61
C THR A 642 -12.73 23.07 29.52
N LYS A 643 -14.05 23.18 29.39
CA LYS A 643 -14.84 22.41 28.42
C LYS A 643 -14.64 22.92 26.99
N ASN A 644 -14.46 24.23 26.83
CA ASN A 644 -14.09 24.82 25.54
C ASN A 644 -12.71 24.35 25.06
N ALA A 645 -11.73 24.26 25.95
CA ALA A 645 -10.42 23.69 25.61
C ALA A 645 -10.55 22.25 25.10
N ALA A 646 -11.35 21.41 25.77
CA ALA A 646 -11.64 20.04 25.34
C ALA A 646 -12.39 19.96 23.99
N LYS A 647 -13.28 20.94 23.70
CA LYS A 647 -13.98 21.05 22.41
C LYS A 647 -13.04 21.38 21.25
N ASN A 648 -11.95 22.11 21.52
CA ASN A 648 -10.95 22.49 20.51
C ASN A 648 -9.82 21.46 20.40
N ASP A 649 -9.47 20.79 21.50
CA ASP A 649 -8.46 19.74 21.61
C ASP A 649 -8.94 18.62 22.56
N PRO A 650 -9.36 17.45 22.01
CA PRO A 650 -9.84 16.32 22.81
C PRO A 650 -8.82 15.78 23.82
N SER A 651 -7.52 16.07 23.67
CA SER A 651 -6.52 15.66 24.66
C SER A 651 -6.69 16.39 26.00
N GLN A 652 -7.29 17.59 25.97
CA GLN A 652 -7.66 18.38 27.16
C GLN A 652 -8.95 17.89 27.81
N ALA A 653 -9.69 16.96 27.19
CA ALA A 653 -10.90 16.39 27.78
C ALA A 653 -10.58 15.67 29.09
N THR A 654 -11.27 16.07 30.16
CA THR A 654 -11.14 15.48 31.49
C THR A 654 -12.52 15.29 32.10
N TYR A 655 -12.58 14.69 33.28
CA TYR A 655 -13.82 14.57 34.05
C TYR A 655 -13.92 15.70 35.09
N ASP A 656 -15.15 16.02 35.47
CA ASP A 656 -15.40 16.94 36.58
C ASP A 656 -15.38 16.13 37.89
N LYS A 657 -14.29 16.27 38.65
CA LYS A 657 -14.07 15.54 39.90
C LYS A 657 -15.15 15.84 40.93
N GLU A 658 -15.66 17.05 40.96
CA GLU A 658 -16.54 17.56 42.00
C GLU A 658 -17.96 17.10 41.74
N ASN A 659 -18.38 17.06 40.48
CA ASN A 659 -19.58 16.35 40.04
C ASN A 659 -19.52 14.85 40.31
N VAL A 660 -18.41 14.19 39.97
CA VAL A 660 -18.22 12.75 40.24
C VAL A 660 -18.38 12.47 41.74
N ILE A 661 -17.82 13.32 42.60
CA ILE A 661 -17.96 13.23 44.05
C ILE A 661 -19.40 13.51 44.48
N ALA A 662 -20.03 14.57 43.97
CA ALA A 662 -21.40 14.96 44.31
C ALA A 662 -22.42 13.87 43.97
N ASP A 663 -22.29 13.24 42.80
CA ASP A 663 -23.18 12.20 42.30
C ASP A 663 -22.97 10.83 42.98
N SER A 664 -21.82 10.65 43.65
CA SER A 664 -21.48 9.39 44.32
C SER A 664 -21.62 9.46 45.85
N LEU A 665 -20.84 10.30 46.52
CA LEU A 665 -20.69 10.32 47.98
C LEU A 665 -21.09 11.66 48.63
N GLY A 666 -21.12 12.75 47.86
CA GLY A 666 -21.51 14.09 48.29
C GLY A 666 -20.86 14.54 49.61
N ASN A 667 -21.69 14.81 50.61
CA ASN A 667 -21.26 15.34 51.92
C ASN A 667 -20.38 14.41 52.75
N GLU A 668 -20.37 13.11 52.43
CA GLU A 668 -19.51 12.16 53.13
C GLU A 668 -18.02 12.38 52.78
N TYR A 669 -17.73 12.70 51.52
CA TYR A 669 -16.38 13.04 51.06
C TYR A 669 -15.92 14.38 51.63
N ASN A 670 -16.70 15.46 51.41
CA ASN A 670 -16.28 16.83 51.72
C ASN A 670 -15.96 17.09 53.21
N ARG A 671 -16.46 16.24 54.12
CA ARG A 671 -16.21 16.35 55.56
C ARG A 671 -15.21 15.36 56.10
N ASN A 672 -14.57 14.58 55.24
CA ASN A 672 -13.57 13.60 55.64
C ASN A 672 -14.13 12.62 56.70
N VAL A 673 -15.29 12.01 56.42
CA VAL A 673 -15.92 11.09 57.38
C VAL A 673 -14.99 9.90 57.63
N LYS A 674 -14.60 9.72 58.90
CA LYS A 674 -13.80 8.57 59.35
C LYS A 674 -14.71 7.37 59.59
N VAL A 675 -14.62 6.38 58.71
CA VAL A 675 -15.29 5.09 58.87
C VAL A 675 -14.48 4.22 59.82
N LYS A 676 -15.10 3.69 60.87
CA LYS A 676 -14.45 2.81 61.85
C LYS A 676 -15.20 1.48 61.93
N ASN A 677 -14.48 0.37 61.78
CA ASN A 677 -15.04 -0.96 62.00
C ASN A 677 -13.94 -1.91 62.52
N ASN A 678 -14.28 -2.69 63.55
CA ASN A 678 -13.38 -3.67 64.14
C ASN A 678 -13.34 -4.97 63.32
N ASP A 679 -14.34 -5.21 62.46
CA ASP A 679 -14.33 -6.26 61.45
C ASP A 679 -13.67 -5.72 60.16
N GLN A 680 -12.50 -6.27 59.83
CA GLN A 680 -11.71 -5.86 58.67
C GLN A 680 -12.33 -6.26 57.35
N THR A 681 -13.06 -7.39 57.30
CA THR A 681 -13.81 -7.79 56.11
C THR A 681 -14.96 -6.81 55.86
N ALA A 682 -15.67 -6.40 56.91
CA ALA A 682 -16.71 -5.39 56.80
C ALA A 682 -16.13 -3.99 56.44
N LEU A 683 -14.98 -3.61 56.99
CA LEU A 683 -14.29 -2.36 56.65
C LEU A 683 -13.85 -2.35 55.17
N TYR A 684 -13.24 -3.45 54.70
CA TYR A 684 -12.85 -3.66 53.31
C TYR A 684 -14.06 -3.57 52.36
N ASN A 685 -15.15 -4.27 52.69
CA ASN A 685 -16.36 -4.25 51.87
C ASN A 685 -17.00 -2.84 51.83
N THR A 686 -16.92 -2.08 52.92
CA THR A 686 -17.41 -0.70 52.97
C THR A 686 -16.55 0.22 52.09
N ALA A 687 -15.22 0.12 52.18
CA ALA A 687 -14.32 0.88 51.31
C ALA A 687 -14.53 0.53 49.82
N LYS A 688 -14.65 -0.77 49.51
CA LYS A 688 -14.94 -1.25 48.16
C LYS A 688 -16.27 -0.72 47.62
N ALA A 689 -17.33 -0.76 48.41
CA ALA A 689 -18.64 -0.24 48.00
C ALA A 689 -18.61 1.26 47.71
N LYS A 690 -17.86 2.04 48.51
CA LYS A 690 -17.66 3.48 48.25
C LYS A 690 -16.89 3.73 46.96
N LEU A 691 -15.78 3.02 46.75
CA LEU A 691 -15.02 3.13 45.51
C LEU A 691 -15.84 2.71 44.29
N GLN A 692 -16.72 1.71 44.40
CA GLN A 692 -17.61 1.30 43.32
C GLN A 692 -18.63 2.40 42.95
N GLN A 693 -19.13 3.15 43.93
CA GLN A 693 -20.02 4.29 43.68
C GLN A 693 -19.29 5.41 42.94
N VAL A 694 -18.09 5.78 43.41
CA VAL A 694 -17.26 6.80 42.75
C VAL A 694 -16.84 6.35 41.35
N ALA A 695 -16.44 5.08 41.19
CA ALA A 695 -16.07 4.51 39.90
C ALA A 695 -17.22 4.55 38.88
N ALA A 696 -18.45 4.29 39.30
CA ALA A 696 -19.61 4.37 38.41
C ALA A 696 -19.87 5.81 37.94
N ALA A 697 -19.83 6.78 38.86
CA ALA A 697 -19.98 8.21 38.54
C ALA A 697 -18.83 8.72 37.65
N LEU A 698 -17.59 8.33 37.94
CA LEU A 698 -16.40 8.67 37.17
C LEU A 698 -16.51 8.17 35.73
N LYS A 699 -16.90 6.91 35.51
CA LYS A 699 -17.10 6.35 34.16
C LYS A 699 -18.15 7.12 33.38
N ALA A 700 -19.28 7.44 34.03
CA ALA A 700 -20.33 8.23 33.39
C ALA A 700 -19.83 9.63 33.00
N SER A 701 -19.06 10.28 33.86
CA SER A 701 -18.46 11.59 33.57
C SER A 701 -17.45 11.51 32.42
N LEU A 702 -16.47 10.60 32.46
CA LEU A 702 -15.48 10.44 31.39
C LEU A 702 -16.10 10.22 30.01
N ILE A 703 -17.19 9.43 29.94
CA ILE A 703 -17.94 9.21 28.70
C ILE A 703 -18.67 10.49 28.27
N ALA A 704 -19.34 11.18 29.20
CA ALA A 704 -20.10 12.40 28.92
C ALA A 704 -19.22 13.61 28.56
N GLU A 705 -17.93 13.58 28.93
CA GLU A 705 -16.95 14.61 28.59
C GLU A 705 -16.16 14.33 27.31
N GLY A 706 -16.43 13.19 26.64
CA GLY A 706 -15.79 12.86 25.37
C GLY A 706 -14.29 12.59 25.51
N CYS A 707 -13.86 12.01 26.64
CA CYS A 707 -12.46 11.63 26.84
C CYS A 707 -12.02 10.67 25.72
N ASN A 708 -10.93 10.99 25.03
CA ASN A 708 -10.43 10.24 23.87
C ASN A 708 -9.70 8.94 24.30
N VAL A 709 -10.40 8.08 25.03
CA VAL A 709 -9.94 6.78 25.52
C VAL A 709 -11.09 5.79 25.34
N SER A 710 -10.80 4.58 24.84
CA SER A 710 -11.85 3.60 24.58
C SER A 710 -12.61 3.21 25.86
N SER A 711 -13.89 2.84 25.74
CA SER A 711 -14.69 2.41 26.90
C SER A 711 -14.07 1.22 27.65
N THR A 712 -13.47 0.27 26.91
CA THR A 712 -12.75 -0.87 27.48
C THR A 712 -11.52 -0.44 28.27
N GLU A 713 -10.79 0.56 27.78
CA GLU A 713 -9.60 1.07 28.45
C GLU A 713 -9.95 1.92 29.68
N ILE A 714 -11.01 2.72 29.61
CA ILE A 714 -11.60 3.39 30.79
C ILE A 714 -11.97 2.36 31.87
N ASP A 715 -12.59 1.25 31.48
CA ASP A 715 -12.93 0.18 32.42
C ASP A 715 -11.69 -0.44 33.07
N SER A 716 -10.62 -0.67 32.30
CA SER A 716 -9.34 -1.17 32.83
C SER A 716 -8.73 -0.18 33.81
N ILE A 717 -8.58 1.09 33.42
CA ILE A 717 -8.00 2.16 34.24
C ILE A 717 -8.72 2.27 35.58
N VAL A 718 -10.06 2.30 35.56
CA VAL A 718 -10.88 2.43 36.76
C VAL A 718 -10.77 1.19 37.64
N ASN A 719 -10.82 -0.01 37.07
CA ASN A 719 -10.73 -1.25 37.85
C ASN A 719 -9.35 -1.44 38.48
N ASP A 720 -8.28 -1.18 37.74
CA ASP A 720 -6.90 -1.27 38.21
C ASP A 720 -6.65 -0.25 39.31
N SER A 721 -7.06 1.00 39.11
CA SER A 721 -6.93 2.07 40.12
C SER A 721 -7.67 1.71 41.41
N MET A 722 -8.85 1.10 41.31
CA MET A 722 -9.61 0.62 42.46
C MET A 722 -8.88 -0.50 43.20
N GLN A 723 -8.36 -1.51 42.48
CA GLN A 723 -7.60 -2.61 43.09
C GLN A 723 -6.32 -2.12 43.78
N GLU A 724 -5.57 -1.24 43.11
CA GLU A 724 -4.37 -0.66 43.67
C GLU A 724 -4.68 0.22 44.89
N THR A 725 -5.79 0.96 44.89
CA THR A 725 -6.24 1.75 46.06
C THR A 725 -6.57 0.83 47.23
N MET A 726 -7.32 -0.25 46.99
CA MET A 726 -7.62 -1.24 48.02
C MET A 726 -6.36 -1.91 48.59
N THR A 727 -5.31 -2.06 47.77
CA THR A 727 -4.00 -2.57 48.19
C THR A 727 -3.24 -1.55 49.04
N THR A 728 -3.25 -0.26 48.65
CA THR A 728 -2.59 0.83 49.39
C THR A 728 -3.12 0.97 50.81
N PHE A 729 -4.44 0.86 51.01
CA PHE A 729 -5.05 0.90 52.35
C PHE A 729 -4.82 -0.37 53.18
N ASN A 730 -4.19 -1.40 52.59
CA ASN A 730 -3.71 -2.62 53.22
C ASN A 730 -4.65 -3.14 54.33
N PHE A 731 -5.91 -3.42 53.96
CA PHE A 731 -6.91 -3.99 54.85
C PHE A 731 -6.59 -5.45 55.28
N ASN A 732 -5.37 -5.95 55.00
CA ASN A 732 -4.92 -7.32 55.26
C ASN A 732 -4.32 -7.51 56.68
N THR A 733 -4.31 -8.78 57.11
CA THR A 733 -4.71 -9.18 58.47
C THR A 733 -3.59 -9.58 59.43
N THR A 734 -2.31 -9.39 59.09
CA THR A 734 -1.17 -9.86 59.93
C THR A 734 -0.49 -8.75 60.70
N LYS A 735 -0.31 -8.96 62.01
CA LYS A 735 0.47 -8.08 62.89
C LYS A 735 1.94 -8.11 62.45
N PRO A 736 2.62 -6.96 62.23
CA PRO A 736 4.06 -6.93 62.04
C PRO A 736 4.77 -7.59 63.22
N GLU A 737 5.66 -8.54 62.94
CA GLU A 737 6.47 -9.19 63.97
C GLU A 737 7.33 -8.13 64.69
N GLY A 738 7.34 -8.17 66.02
CA GLY A 738 8.15 -7.26 66.86
C GLY A 738 7.42 -6.06 67.49
N LEU A 739 6.16 -5.76 67.13
CA LEU A 739 5.39 -4.71 67.82
C LEU A 739 5.00 -5.13 69.25
N ARG A 740 5.61 -4.50 70.26
CA ARG A 740 5.28 -4.71 71.67
C ARG A 740 3.86 -4.22 71.98
N PHE A 741 3.10 -5.03 72.71
CA PHE A 741 1.77 -4.67 73.22
C PHE A 741 1.90 -3.39 74.05
N LEU A 742 1.03 -2.39 73.81
CA LEU A 742 1.01 -1.06 74.46
C LEU A 742 2.05 -0.02 74.02
N SER A 743 2.84 -0.22 72.95
CA SER A 743 3.64 0.87 72.40
C SER A 743 2.77 1.90 71.66
N LYS A 744 3.20 3.16 71.59
CA LYS A 744 2.55 4.20 70.76
C LYS A 744 2.43 3.74 69.30
N ASP A 745 3.42 3.00 68.81
CA ASP A 745 3.43 2.42 67.47
C ASP A 745 2.42 1.29 67.30
N TYR A 746 2.16 0.49 68.34
CA TYR A 746 1.11 -0.53 68.34
C TYR A 746 -0.30 0.08 68.39
N PHE A 747 -0.48 1.16 69.16
CA PHE A 747 -1.75 1.91 69.19
C PHE A 747 -2.01 2.64 67.86
N ASN A 748 -1.00 3.25 67.25
CA ASN A 748 -1.11 3.86 65.93
C ASN A 748 -1.38 2.79 64.84
N TYR A 749 -0.71 1.64 64.93
CA TYR A 749 -0.96 0.49 64.05
C TYR A 749 -2.41 -0.01 64.15
N ILE A 750 -2.96 -0.22 65.35
CA ILE A 750 -4.36 -0.64 65.53
C ILE A 750 -5.33 0.45 65.08
N SER A 751 -5.06 1.71 65.42
CA SER A 751 -5.92 2.85 65.07
C SER A 751 -6.04 3.03 63.55
N ASN A 752 -4.95 2.80 62.80
CA ASN A 752 -4.94 2.90 61.34
C ASN A 752 -5.49 1.64 60.65
N ARG A 753 -5.50 0.49 61.33
CA ARG A 753 -6.00 -0.78 60.76
C ARG A 753 -7.53 -0.93 60.81
N ASN A 754 -8.20 -0.24 61.72
CA ASN A 754 -9.66 -0.35 61.94
C ASN A 754 -10.43 0.89 61.47
N SER A 755 -9.80 1.78 60.69
CA SER A 755 -10.49 2.96 60.16
C SER A 755 -9.85 3.51 58.89
N PHE A 756 -10.66 4.14 58.03
CA PHE A 756 -10.18 4.94 56.90
C PHE A 756 -10.96 6.26 56.83
N SER A 757 -10.33 7.27 56.23
CA SER A 757 -11.00 8.50 55.82
C SER A 757 -11.65 8.30 54.44
N THR A 758 -12.93 8.68 54.31
CA THR A 758 -13.60 8.65 53.00
C THR A 758 -12.89 9.57 51.99
N GLN A 759 -12.42 10.73 52.41
CA GLN A 759 -11.69 11.66 51.55
C GLN A 759 -10.36 11.07 51.10
N GLU A 760 -9.56 10.56 52.03
CA GLU A 760 -8.24 9.96 51.73
C GLU A 760 -8.39 8.75 50.78
N LEU A 761 -9.42 7.93 50.98
CA LEU A 761 -9.71 6.77 50.14
C LEU A 761 -10.02 7.20 48.69
N VAL A 762 -10.89 8.21 48.54
CA VAL A 762 -11.31 8.70 47.23
C VAL A 762 -10.21 9.47 46.53
N ASP A 763 -9.50 10.36 47.22
CA ASP A 763 -8.39 11.11 46.64
C ASP A 763 -7.26 10.18 46.18
N THR A 764 -6.96 9.13 46.94
CA THR A 764 -5.99 8.10 46.52
C THR A 764 -6.45 7.40 45.24
N PHE A 765 -7.73 7.09 45.12
CA PHE A 765 -8.30 6.47 43.92
C PHE A 765 -8.26 7.40 42.72
N MET A 766 -8.73 8.63 42.86
CA MET A 766 -8.80 9.62 41.77
C MET A 766 -7.40 9.99 41.28
N ASN A 767 -6.42 10.18 42.17
CA ASN A 767 -5.03 10.43 41.77
C ASN A 767 -4.43 9.29 40.94
N LYS A 768 -4.79 8.03 41.22
CA LYS A 768 -4.33 6.89 40.42
C LYS A 768 -4.99 6.84 39.05
N VAL A 769 -6.28 7.19 38.99
CA VAL A 769 -7.01 7.36 37.73
C VAL A 769 -6.32 8.44 36.90
N ASP A 770 -6.05 9.62 37.47
CA ASP A 770 -5.47 10.75 36.74
C ASP A 770 -4.13 10.37 36.10
N VAL A 771 -3.24 9.70 36.84
CA VAL A 771 -1.94 9.25 36.31
C VAL A 771 -2.14 8.26 35.15
N LYS A 772 -2.98 7.24 35.33
CA LYS A 772 -3.20 6.22 34.28
C LYS A 772 -3.97 6.77 33.08
N LEU A 773 -4.86 7.73 33.30
CA LEU A 773 -5.59 8.41 32.24
C LEU A 773 -4.65 9.25 31.38
N GLU A 774 -3.72 9.97 32.00
CA GLU A 774 -2.70 10.73 31.28
C GLU A 774 -1.76 9.80 30.49
N GLU A 775 -1.33 8.68 31.08
CA GLU A 775 -0.55 7.65 30.37
C GLU A 775 -1.32 7.07 29.16
N ALA A 776 -2.62 6.82 29.30
CA ALA A 776 -3.46 6.31 28.21
C ALA A 776 -3.64 7.35 27.10
N LYS A 777 -3.84 8.64 27.45
CA LYS A 777 -3.89 9.73 26.48
C LYS A 777 -2.57 9.89 25.72
N GLU A 778 -1.43 9.77 26.40
CA GLU A 778 -0.11 9.82 25.74
C GLU A 778 0.13 8.61 24.83
N LYS A 779 -0.37 7.43 25.20
CA LYS A 779 -0.34 6.25 24.30
C LYS A 779 -1.25 6.43 23.08
N ALA A 780 -2.46 6.97 23.26
CA ALA A 780 -3.38 7.24 22.15
C ALA A 780 -2.83 8.28 21.16
N LYS A 781 -1.88 9.13 21.61
CA LYS A 781 -1.16 10.05 20.73
C LYS A 781 -0.09 9.32 19.89
N GLN A 782 0.56 8.29 20.41
CA GLN A 782 1.66 7.57 19.75
C GLN A 782 1.15 6.62 18.67
#